data_AF-A0A6L7F1A1-F1
#
_entry.id   AF-A0A6L7F1A1-F1
#
_cell.length_a   1.000
_cell.length_b   1.000
_cell.length_c   1.000
_cell.angle_alpha   90.00
_cell.angle_beta   90.00
_cell.angle_gamma   90.00
#
_symmetry.space_group_name_H-M   'P 1'
#
loop_
_entity.id
_entity.type
_entity.pdbx_description
1 polymer ?
#
loop_
_entity_poly.entity_id
_entity_poly.type
_entity_poly.pdbx_seq_one_letter_code
_entity_poly.pdbx_strand_id
1 'polypeptide(L)'
;MTATEETRPRRASGIWSPFRSLLLAQVMSAILGLVFWVLVARLVDAHDVGVAAAAISAQSLVGIVTVLGFGTTLIAELPHKPPARQRRILMRALLVVAVSSGIVGTAIVAASPLFSANLREALGNPIGATTFVLGIAGFAWALVVDDSSLAVQRSEVQVARNLVASSLRFPVTVVLLSVGVTDAHVLQVCWVLPLLLSIPFTLWRLKLPRGDTSSPGLLQDLREIMPLALRNHGLSLSLAAGSQMVPVVAGLSLSSVDNAEFAIAWLMATFVFLPPYLLATALFAHGAHTSVEEFRAGMGRTIPAALSLSFLLCVGAWVLGEPVLLIFGGDYSRASWEILALLVPAGLWMVIKDHLVVLWRTQHEYGLATRLAGSALALEILGAFGGAMVGGALGLCLGWLAAMVLELLLGLPWVRQAFRGVRWHSPLSQLRALRGGGGDGAGDERGLAAPYVAGVVALVLAVVAVGVWSSTRTPGSDRAEPALDSSGLPELGRPVETCRPSAERPGPAIDLNVQSATGDPSDPILSRARVADLVSLAAQAGATVISTTTSFRTMQPTADAPIRFEYVDRTIDAARAAGMRVRLQLVGMPDWALDDPLDDDPGEERQPPRSEAELERWSTFVTAVLRHLRGEVDYLEVWSEPNEAKWWPTGPDPVEFARLLQATTAVVRTVSPQTQVVSGGLASNDVGYLDALYDAFDDLGLDAAPFDLLGVHPFSNGAGPDDVDAAKRYEREPFGLYDANFSGFTGLHRVMTDRDDPHDVYVTQFGYSTAAGRNRPAVPDAERATYLTQALEQATCAAYVPVFSWYALHPTPWDPPQFALLDRRDRPNQTYAALEEWSVR
;
A
#
# COMPACT_ATOMS: atom_id res chain seq x y z
N MET A 1 28.56 -74.06 4.12
CA MET A 1 27.15 -73.85 3.71
C MET A 1 26.89 -72.37 3.69
N THR A 2 26.82 -71.85 2.48
CA THR A 2 26.48 -70.48 2.09
C THR A 2 24.98 -70.25 2.28
N ALA A 3 24.61 -69.16 2.96
CA ALA A 3 23.31 -68.53 2.78
C ALA A 3 23.56 -67.03 2.64
N THR A 4 23.62 -66.61 1.38
CA THR A 4 23.67 -65.23 0.90
C THR A 4 22.41 -64.50 1.36
N GLU A 5 22.60 -63.50 2.21
CA GLU A 5 21.56 -62.52 2.55
C GLU A 5 21.34 -61.64 1.32
N GLU A 6 20.28 -61.96 0.55
CA GLU A 6 19.84 -61.16 -0.58
C GLU A 6 19.56 -59.72 -0.11
N THR A 7 20.41 -58.80 -0.54
CA THR A 7 20.13 -57.37 -0.57
C THR A 7 18.85 -57.14 -1.35
N ARG A 8 17.72 -56.99 -0.65
CA ARG A 8 16.48 -56.45 -1.24
C ARG A 8 16.82 -55.15 -1.97
N PRO A 9 16.48 -55.00 -3.26
CA PRO A 9 16.67 -53.72 -3.95
C PRO A 9 15.83 -52.68 -3.21
N ARG A 10 16.47 -51.59 -2.74
CA ARG A 10 15.75 -50.38 -2.33
C ARG A 10 14.87 -49.98 -3.52
N ARG A 11 13.54 -50.10 -3.38
CA ARG A 11 12.59 -49.59 -4.38
C ARG A 11 13.00 -48.15 -4.67
N ALA A 12 13.44 -47.88 -5.90
CA ALA A 12 13.71 -46.52 -6.36
C ALA A 12 12.43 -45.70 -6.15
N SER A 13 12.43 -44.81 -5.17
CA SER A 13 11.30 -43.91 -4.94
C SER A 13 11.19 -42.99 -6.15
N GLY A 14 10.12 -43.14 -6.94
CA GLY A 14 9.88 -42.28 -8.09
C GLY A 14 9.70 -40.80 -7.70
N ILE A 15 9.77 -39.92 -8.71
CA ILE A 15 9.73 -38.44 -8.62
C ILE A 15 8.62 -37.90 -7.67
N TRP A 16 7.50 -38.61 -7.58
CA TRP A 16 6.30 -38.20 -6.82
C TRP A 16 6.45 -38.21 -5.30
N SER A 17 7.32 -39.08 -4.74
CA SER A 17 7.51 -39.15 -3.29
C SER A 17 8.28 -37.93 -2.74
N PRO A 18 9.43 -37.53 -3.33
CA PRO A 18 10.09 -36.27 -3.00
C PRO A 18 9.20 -35.05 -3.21
N PHE A 19 8.43 -35.01 -4.30
CA PHE A 19 7.49 -33.92 -4.58
C PHE A 19 6.47 -33.71 -3.45
N ARG A 20 5.81 -34.78 -2.98
CA ARG A 20 4.83 -34.68 -1.88
C ARG A 20 5.43 -34.17 -0.58
N SER A 21 6.65 -34.62 -0.26
CA SER A 21 7.35 -34.20 0.96
C SER A 21 7.72 -32.71 0.91
N LEU A 22 8.22 -32.23 -0.23
CA LEU A 22 8.57 -30.82 -0.43
C LEU A 22 7.33 -29.93 -0.43
N LEU A 23 6.26 -30.39 -1.09
CA LEU A 23 4.99 -29.67 -1.15
C LEU A 23 4.39 -29.47 0.23
N LEU A 24 4.30 -30.52 1.05
CA LEU A 24 3.72 -30.42 2.40
C LEU A 24 4.49 -29.43 3.28
N ALA A 25 5.82 -29.46 3.22
CA ALA A 25 6.67 -28.58 4.02
C ALA A 25 6.52 -27.10 3.64
N GLN A 26 6.45 -26.79 2.33
CA GLN A 26 6.37 -25.41 1.85
C GLN A 26 4.95 -24.83 1.98
N VAL A 27 3.91 -25.63 1.75
CA VAL A 27 2.51 -25.17 1.85
C VAL A 27 2.18 -24.71 3.27
N MET A 28 2.65 -25.42 4.30
CA MET A 28 2.40 -25.02 5.70
C MET A 28 2.99 -23.65 6.04
N SER A 29 4.22 -23.39 5.60
CA SER A 29 4.87 -22.09 5.81
C SER A 29 4.18 -20.99 5.01
N ALA A 30 3.74 -21.30 3.80
CA ALA A 30 3.05 -20.36 2.94
C ALA A 30 1.69 -19.97 3.55
N ILE A 31 0.88 -20.92 4.02
CA ILE A 31 -0.41 -20.64 4.69
C ILE A 31 -0.22 -19.71 5.89
N LEU A 32 0.79 -19.92 6.73
CA LEU A 32 1.06 -19.02 7.86
C LEU A 32 1.44 -17.61 7.39
N GLY A 33 2.22 -17.51 6.30
CA GLY A 33 2.53 -16.23 5.66
C GLY A 33 1.30 -15.53 5.09
N LEU A 34 0.38 -16.29 4.47
CA LEU A 34 -0.89 -15.79 3.95
C LEU A 34 -1.74 -15.19 5.06
N VAL A 35 -1.96 -15.94 6.14
CA VAL A 35 -2.76 -15.50 7.29
C VAL A 35 -2.15 -14.24 7.92
N PHE A 36 -0.82 -14.16 8.00
CA PHE A 36 -0.14 -12.96 8.48
C PHE A 36 -0.42 -11.74 7.58
N TRP A 37 -0.30 -11.88 6.26
CA TRP A 37 -0.54 -10.76 5.34
C TRP A 37 -2.02 -10.36 5.26
N VAL A 38 -2.96 -11.30 5.43
CA VAL A 38 -4.39 -10.97 5.60
C VAL A 38 -4.61 -10.11 6.84
N LEU A 39 -4.00 -10.48 7.97
CA LEU A 39 -4.10 -9.71 9.21
C LEU A 39 -3.53 -8.30 9.02
N VAL A 40 -2.37 -8.18 8.39
CA VAL A 40 -1.72 -6.90 8.11
C VAL A 40 -2.59 -6.01 7.21
N ALA A 41 -3.09 -6.54 6.09
CA ALA A 41 -3.91 -5.80 5.14
C ALA A 41 -5.23 -5.27 5.75
N ARG A 42 -5.73 -5.92 6.80
CA ARG A 42 -6.96 -5.51 7.51
C ARG A 42 -6.73 -4.48 8.62
N LEU A 43 -5.49 -4.34 9.10
CA LEU A 43 -5.17 -3.56 10.30
C LEU A 43 -4.21 -2.40 10.03
N VAL A 44 -3.60 -2.35 8.84
CA VAL A 44 -2.58 -1.38 8.48
C VAL A 44 -2.93 -0.79 7.11
N ASP A 45 -2.73 0.52 6.97
CA ASP A 45 -3.02 1.25 5.75
C ASP A 45 -2.22 0.72 4.56
N ALA A 46 -2.85 0.70 3.38
CA ALA A 46 -2.22 0.19 2.16
C ALA A 46 -0.91 0.91 1.82
N HIS A 47 -0.82 2.20 2.12
CA HIS A 47 0.41 2.97 2.01
C HIS A 47 1.57 2.33 2.80
N ASP A 48 1.37 2.06 4.10
CA ASP A 48 2.39 1.49 4.98
C ASP A 48 2.73 0.04 4.60
N VAL A 49 1.74 -0.73 4.14
CA VAL A 49 1.94 -2.07 3.56
C VAL A 49 2.88 -2.00 2.35
N GLY A 50 2.68 -1.01 1.47
CA GLY A 50 3.50 -0.79 0.28
C GLY A 50 4.94 -0.39 0.59
N VAL A 51 5.12 0.55 1.51
CA VAL A 51 6.44 1.00 1.99
C VAL A 51 7.21 -0.19 2.60
N ALA A 52 6.55 -0.97 3.46
CA ALA A 52 7.14 -2.16 4.07
C ALA A 52 7.45 -3.26 3.04
N ALA A 53 6.56 -3.50 2.07
CA ALA A 53 6.76 -4.50 1.02
C ALA A 53 7.96 -4.16 0.12
N ALA A 54 8.15 -2.88 -0.21
CA ALA A 54 9.33 -2.41 -0.95
C ALA A 54 10.62 -2.70 -0.18
N ALA A 55 10.65 -2.38 1.11
CA ALA A 55 11.79 -2.64 1.98
C ALA A 55 12.09 -4.14 2.10
N ILE A 56 11.07 -4.97 2.37
CA ILE A 56 11.20 -6.43 2.49
C ILE A 56 11.74 -7.07 1.21
N SER A 57 11.23 -6.62 0.06
CA SER A 57 11.68 -7.10 -1.25
C SER A 57 13.15 -6.73 -1.49
N ALA A 58 13.53 -5.47 -1.22
CA ALA A 58 14.90 -5.02 -1.36
C ALA A 58 15.86 -5.75 -0.40
N GLN A 59 15.46 -5.94 0.87
CA GLN A 59 16.23 -6.69 1.86
C GLN A 59 16.48 -8.13 1.40
N SER A 60 15.47 -8.79 0.83
CA SER A 60 15.55 -10.17 0.37
C SER A 60 16.51 -10.31 -0.82
N LEU A 61 16.38 -9.42 -1.82
CA LEU A 61 17.27 -9.42 -2.99
C LEU A 61 18.72 -9.12 -2.60
N VAL A 62 18.95 -8.09 -1.78
CA VAL A 62 20.30 -7.73 -1.30
C VAL A 62 20.86 -8.83 -0.40
N GLY A 63 20.00 -9.50 0.37
CA GLY A 63 20.35 -10.69 1.14
C GLY A 63 20.98 -11.77 0.26
N ILE A 64 20.36 -12.11 -0.88
CA ILE A 64 20.89 -13.07 -1.85
C ILE A 64 22.28 -12.64 -2.36
N VAL A 65 22.46 -11.36 -2.68
CA VAL A 65 23.75 -10.81 -3.13
C VAL A 65 24.82 -10.96 -2.04
N THR A 66 24.46 -10.71 -0.78
CA THR A 66 25.43 -10.69 0.34
C THR A 66 25.82 -12.08 0.86
N VAL A 67 25.17 -13.16 0.40
CA VAL A 67 25.55 -14.56 0.69
C VAL A 67 26.91 -14.94 0.06
N LEU A 68 27.35 -14.26 -1.00
CA LEU A 68 28.65 -14.48 -1.67
C LEU A 68 28.92 -15.95 -2.08
N GLY A 69 27.86 -16.72 -2.37
CA GLY A 69 27.96 -18.11 -2.84
C GLY A 69 28.33 -19.14 -1.77
N PHE A 70 28.26 -18.76 -0.49
CA PHE A 70 28.47 -19.69 0.63
C PHE A 70 27.42 -20.79 0.68
N GLY A 71 26.16 -20.50 0.33
CA GLY A 71 25.07 -21.49 0.35
C GLY A 71 25.38 -22.76 -0.45
N THR A 72 25.62 -22.60 -1.76
CA THR A 72 25.98 -23.70 -2.66
C THR A 72 27.30 -24.39 -2.29
N THR A 73 28.26 -23.62 -1.79
CA THR A 73 29.57 -24.16 -1.38
C THR A 73 29.47 -25.02 -0.11
N LEU A 74 28.64 -24.61 0.86
CA LEU A 74 28.40 -25.38 2.08
C LEU A 74 27.69 -26.70 1.77
N ILE A 75 26.73 -26.71 0.85
CA ILE A 75 26.08 -27.95 0.40
C ILE A 75 27.11 -28.95 -0.15
N ALA A 76 28.09 -28.48 -0.94
CA ALA A 76 29.08 -29.34 -1.56
C ALA A 76 30.21 -29.79 -0.60
N GLU A 77 30.73 -28.87 0.21
CA GLU A 77 31.98 -29.10 0.97
C GLU A 77 31.75 -29.53 2.42
N LEU A 78 30.68 -29.04 3.06
CA LEU A 78 30.42 -29.30 4.49
C LEU A 78 30.30 -30.79 4.85
N PRO A 79 29.67 -31.66 4.03
CA PRO A 79 29.57 -33.10 4.32
C PRO A 79 30.94 -33.80 4.41
N HIS A 80 31.94 -33.28 3.69
CA HIS A 80 33.28 -33.85 3.58
C HIS A 80 34.22 -33.39 4.72
N LYS A 81 33.78 -32.48 5.59
CA LYS A 81 34.58 -31.99 6.72
C LYS A 81 34.22 -32.71 8.03
N PRO A 82 35.18 -32.88 8.96
CA PRO A 82 34.89 -33.46 10.27
C PRO A 82 33.84 -32.65 11.05
N PRO A 83 32.99 -33.27 11.90
CA PRO A 83 31.91 -32.58 12.63
C PRO A 83 32.34 -31.34 13.43
N ALA A 84 33.51 -31.40 14.06
CA ALA A 84 34.11 -30.28 14.80
C ALA A 84 34.53 -29.09 13.89
N ARG A 85 34.84 -29.37 12.61
CA ARG A 85 35.18 -28.36 11.59
C ARG A 85 33.93 -27.81 10.91
N GLN A 86 32.88 -28.62 10.74
CA GLN A 86 31.59 -28.20 10.17
C GLN A 86 31.00 -26.99 10.91
N ARG A 87 30.91 -27.06 12.26
CA ARG A 87 30.41 -25.95 13.07
C ARG A 87 31.20 -24.65 12.87
N ARG A 88 32.53 -24.76 12.76
CA ARG A 88 33.40 -23.58 12.58
C ARG A 88 33.23 -22.95 11.22
N ILE A 89 33.20 -23.75 10.16
CA ILE A 89 32.99 -23.26 8.81
C ILE A 89 31.63 -22.55 8.71
N LEU A 90 30.57 -23.14 9.28
CA LEU A 90 29.25 -22.49 9.35
C LEU A 90 29.31 -21.14 10.08
N MET A 91 29.86 -21.08 11.30
CA MET A 91 29.94 -19.81 12.06
C MET A 91 30.77 -18.75 11.34
N ARG A 92 31.83 -19.15 10.63
CA ARG A 92 32.67 -18.25 9.84
C ARG A 92 31.94 -17.74 8.60
N ALA A 93 31.16 -18.59 7.93
CA ALA A 93 30.29 -18.18 6.82
C ALA A 93 29.25 -17.16 7.31
N LEU A 94 28.59 -17.41 8.45
CA LEU A 94 27.66 -16.45 9.05
C LEU A 94 28.34 -15.12 9.39
N LEU A 95 29.57 -15.14 9.92
CA LEU A 95 30.33 -13.92 10.19
C LEU A 95 30.66 -13.14 8.92
N VAL A 96 31.13 -13.81 7.87
CA VAL A 96 31.43 -13.17 6.58
C VAL A 96 30.17 -12.53 5.99
N VAL A 97 29.07 -13.27 6.00
CA VAL A 97 27.78 -12.78 5.49
C VAL A 97 27.27 -11.61 6.33
N ALA A 98 27.44 -11.63 7.65
CA ALA A 98 27.07 -10.49 8.50
C ALA A 98 27.86 -9.22 8.13
N VAL A 99 29.16 -9.36 7.86
CA VAL A 99 30.03 -8.25 7.47
C VAL A 99 29.65 -7.74 6.07
N SER A 100 29.45 -8.61 5.08
CA SER A 100 29.05 -8.19 3.74
C SER A 100 27.65 -7.54 3.74
N SER A 101 26.68 -8.10 4.46
CA SER A 101 25.35 -7.51 4.64
C SER A 101 25.41 -6.16 5.34
N GLY A 102 26.24 -6.01 6.37
CA GLY A 102 26.44 -4.74 7.07
C GLY A 102 27.03 -3.65 6.18
N ILE A 103 28.07 -3.97 5.39
CA ILE A 103 28.70 -3.03 4.45
C ILE A 103 27.69 -2.59 3.38
N VAL A 104 27.06 -3.55 2.70
CA VAL A 104 26.13 -3.26 1.60
C VAL A 104 24.87 -2.56 2.11
N GLY A 105 24.31 -3.03 3.23
CA GLY A 105 23.14 -2.42 3.85
C GLY A 105 23.40 -0.98 4.28
N THR A 106 24.55 -0.71 4.91
CA THR A 106 24.92 0.67 5.30
C THR A 106 25.11 1.57 4.07
N ALA A 107 25.70 1.05 2.99
CA ALA A 107 25.84 1.79 1.75
C ALA A 107 24.48 2.14 1.12
N ILE A 108 23.51 1.21 1.15
CA ILE A 108 22.14 1.45 0.66
C ILE A 108 21.43 2.47 1.55
N VAL A 109 21.54 2.35 2.88
CA VAL A 109 20.97 3.35 3.81
C VAL A 109 21.56 4.74 3.55
N ALA A 110 22.87 4.84 3.34
CA ALA A 110 23.52 6.11 3.02
C ALA A 110 23.06 6.69 1.66
N ALA A 111 22.71 5.82 0.72
CA ALA A 111 22.17 6.20 -0.59
C ALA A 111 20.64 6.39 -0.59
N SER A 112 19.95 6.23 0.56
CA SER A 112 18.49 6.28 0.63
C SER A 112 17.83 7.53 0.03
N PRO A 113 18.43 8.74 0.09
CA PRO A 113 17.84 9.93 -0.55
C PRO A 113 17.72 9.83 -2.08
N LEU A 114 18.48 8.93 -2.71
CA LEU A 114 18.51 8.72 -4.15
C LEU A 114 17.46 7.70 -4.65
N PHE A 115 16.76 7.02 -3.74
CA PHE A 115 15.78 6.00 -4.09
C PHE A 115 14.35 6.56 -4.16
N SER A 116 13.41 5.70 -4.58
CA SER A 116 11.97 5.98 -4.64
C SER A 116 11.40 6.43 -3.29
N ALA A 117 10.21 7.04 -3.32
CA ALA A 117 9.50 7.47 -2.11
C ALA A 117 9.38 6.33 -1.08
N ASN A 118 8.99 5.13 -1.54
CA ASN A 118 8.85 3.93 -0.71
C ASN A 118 10.12 3.59 0.09
N LEU A 119 11.27 3.46 -0.59
CA LEU A 119 12.52 3.10 0.10
C LEU A 119 13.06 4.27 0.92
N ARG A 120 12.94 5.50 0.43
CA ARG A 120 13.37 6.69 1.18
C ARG A 120 12.62 6.80 2.51
N GLU A 121 11.32 6.54 2.49
CA GLU A 121 10.48 6.54 3.68
C GLU A 121 10.81 5.37 4.60
N ALA A 122 10.85 4.14 4.07
CA ALA A 122 11.15 2.94 4.86
C ALA A 122 12.52 2.99 5.57
N LEU A 123 13.49 3.72 5.00
CA LEU A 123 14.85 3.89 5.53
C LEU A 123 15.06 5.25 6.22
N GLY A 124 14.06 6.14 6.23
CA GLY A 124 14.21 7.54 6.66
C GLY A 124 14.42 7.72 8.17
N ASN A 125 13.96 6.76 8.98
CA ASN A 125 14.12 6.75 10.43
C ASN A 125 15.23 5.75 10.86
N PRO A 126 16.01 6.05 11.93
CA PRO A 126 16.93 5.10 12.56
C PRO A 126 16.38 3.68 12.77
N ILE A 127 15.11 3.51 13.13
CA ILE A 127 14.48 2.18 13.31
C ILE A 127 14.37 1.46 11.96
N GLY A 128 13.86 2.15 10.93
CA GLY A 128 13.75 1.65 9.57
C GLY A 128 15.10 1.27 8.98
N ALA A 129 16.07 2.17 9.04
CA ALA A 129 17.44 1.93 8.59
C ALA A 129 18.10 0.74 9.30
N THR A 130 17.97 0.66 10.62
CA THR A 130 18.55 -0.46 11.41
C THR A 130 17.87 -1.77 11.05
N THR A 131 16.53 -1.78 10.97
CA THR A 131 15.75 -2.96 10.60
C THR A 131 16.04 -3.40 9.17
N PHE A 132 16.28 -2.44 8.26
CA PHE A 132 16.71 -2.71 6.89
C PHE A 132 18.01 -3.51 6.84
N VAL A 133 19.07 -3.02 7.49
CA VAL A 133 20.39 -3.69 7.55
C VAL A 133 20.29 -5.05 8.24
N LEU A 134 19.58 -5.12 9.36
CA LEU A 134 19.36 -6.37 10.09
C LEU A 134 18.54 -7.38 9.29
N GLY A 135 17.59 -6.93 8.47
CA GLY A 135 16.79 -7.77 7.58
C GLY A 135 17.62 -8.39 6.45
N ILE A 136 18.54 -7.62 5.85
CA ILE A 136 19.51 -8.16 4.88
C ILE A 136 20.33 -9.29 5.53
N ALA A 137 20.90 -9.04 6.71
CA ALA A 137 21.71 -10.02 7.43
C ALA A 137 20.87 -11.24 7.85
N GLY A 138 19.66 -11.02 8.36
CA GLY A 138 18.75 -12.08 8.79
C GLY A 138 18.33 -12.99 7.63
N PHE A 139 18.02 -12.41 6.47
CA PHE A 139 17.67 -13.17 5.27
C PHE A 139 18.86 -13.98 4.76
N ALA A 140 20.04 -13.36 4.65
CA ALA A 140 21.25 -14.03 4.20
C ALA A 140 21.70 -15.15 5.17
N TRP A 141 21.58 -14.94 6.49
CA TRP A 141 21.82 -15.97 7.48
C TRP A 141 20.84 -17.14 7.38
N ALA A 142 19.55 -16.88 7.14
CA ALA A 142 18.55 -17.92 6.94
C ALA A 142 18.93 -18.85 5.78
N LEU A 143 19.36 -18.28 4.65
CA LEU A 143 19.86 -19.07 3.51
C LEU A 143 21.06 -19.94 3.90
N VAL A 144 22.07 -19.37 4.57
CA VAL A 144 23.28 -20.10 4.97
C VAL A 144 22.98 -21.25 5.93
N VAL A 145 22.11 -21.05 6.93
CA VAL A 145 21.78 -22.12 7.89
C VAL A 145 20.88 -23.19 7.28
N ASP A 146 19.98 -22.82 6.36
CA ASP A 146 19.11 -23.75 5.65
C ASP A 146 19.94 -24.65 4.72
N ASP A 147 20.82 -24.05 3.92
CA ASP A 147 21.74 -24.78 3.04
C ASP A 147 22.69 -25.70 3.83
N SER A 148 23.15 -25.25 5.00
CA SER A 148 23.96 -26.08 5.89
C SER A 148 23.17 -27.23 6.50
N SER A 149 21.89 -27.03 6.80
CA SER A 149 21.00 -28.08 7.31
C SER A 149 20.78 -29.16 6.25
N LEU A 150 20.61 -28.75 4.98
CA LEU A 150 20.56 -29.67 3.84
C LEU A 150 21.87 -30.43 3.67
N ALA A 151 23.02 -29.74 3.77
CA ALA A 151 24.34 -30.34 3.64
C ALA A 151 24.55 -31.49 4.65
N VAL A 152 24.13 -31.31 5.90
CA VAL A 152 24.25 -32.34 6.96
C VAL A 152 23.07 -33.32 7.01
N GLN A 153 22.24 -33.35 5.97
CA GLN A 153 21.07 -34.23 5.82
C GLN A 153 20.03 -34.08 6.95
N ARG A 154 19.83 -32.85 7.43
CA ARG A 154 18.85 -32.49 8.46
C ARG A 154 17.82 -31.47 7.97
N SER A 155 17.10 -31.82 6.91
CA SER A 155 16.07 -30.95 6.32
C SER A 155 14.93 -30.64 7.29
N GLU A 156 14.70 -31.47 8.31
CA GLU A 156 13.72 -31.20 9.37
C GLU A 156 14.04 -29.94 10.19
N VAL A 157 15.32 -29.56 10.27
CA VAL A 157 15.75 -28.36 10.99
C VAL A 157 15.38 -27.10 10.21
N GLN A 158 15.53 -27.12 8.89
CA GLN A 158 15.08 -26.05 7.99
C GLN A 158 13.56 -25.84 8.13
N VAL A 159 12.78 -26.92 8.09
CA VAL A 159 11.32 -26.84 8.25
C VAL A 159 10.94 -26.26 9.61
N ALA A 160 11.61 -26.70 10.70
CA ALA A 160 11.36 -26.18 12.04
C ALA A 160 11.70 -24.69 12.16
N ARG A 161 12.79 -24.22 11.53
CA ARG A 161 13.16 -22.80 11.49
C ARG A 161 12.08 -21.96 10.80
N ASN A 162 11.61 -22.38 9.62
CA ASN A 162 10.59 -21.68 8.85
C ASN A 162 9.30 -21.53 9.66
N LEU A 163 8.89 -22.59 10.37
CA LEU A 163 7.74 -22.57 11.27
C LEU A 163 7.94 -21.60 12.42
N VAL A 164 9.09 -21.62 13.10
CA VAL A 164 9.40 -20.68 14.19
C VAL A 164 9.37 -19.23 13.69
N ALA A 165 10.04 -18.93 12.58
CA ALA A 165 10.05 -17.59 12.00
C ALA A 165 8.64 -17.13 11.59
N SER A 166 7.83 -18.02 11.01
CA SER A 166 6.49 -17.65 10.55
C SER A 166 5.48 -17.51 11.68
N SER A 167 5.56 -18.35 12.72
CA SER A 167 4.68 -18.30 13.88
C SER A 167 5.01 -17.14 14.82
N LEU A 168 6.27 -16.75 14.95
CA LEU A 168 6.68 -15.63 15.80
C LEU A 168 6.20 -14.26 15.26
N ARG A 169 5.78 -14.15 13.99
CA ARG A 169 5.22 -12.91 13.44
C ARG A 169 3.96 -12.45 14.21
N PHE A 170 3.08 -13.37 14.57
CA PHE A 170 1.81 -13.06 15.24
C PHE A 170 1.99 -12.43 16.63
N PRO A 171 2.69 -13.04 17.61
CA PRO A 171 2.86 -12.42 18.93
C PRO A 171 3.66 -11.11 18.86
N VAL A 172 4.64 -11.00 17.96
CA VAL A 172 5.37 -9.74 17.76
C VAL A 172 4.44 -8.64 17.24
N THR A 173 3.57 -8.96 16.29
CA THR A 173 2.56 -8.03 15.76
C THR A 173 1.57 -7.61 16.85
N VAL A 174 1.03 -8.55 17.63
CA VAL A 174 0.11 -8.24 18.73
C VAL A 174 0.74 -7.29 19.75
N VAL A 175 2.00 -7.56 20.15
CA VAL A 175 2.72 -6.70 21.10
C VAL A 175 2.92 -5.30 20.51
N LEU A 176 3.37 -5.18 19.26
CA LEU A 176 3.66 -3.87 18.66
C LEU A 176 2.39 -3.05 18.40
N LEU A 177 1.31 -3.69 17.94
CA LEU A 177 0.00 -3.05 17.77
C LEU A 177 -0.58 -2.61 19.12
N SER A 178 -0.42 -3.41 20.20
CA SER A 178 -0.91 -3.05 21.54
C SER A 178 -0.25 -1.80 22.15
N VAL A 179 0.90 -1.38 21.60
CA VAL A 179 1.62 -0.16 22.01
C VAL A 179 1.23 1.03 21.11
N GLY A 180 0.28 0.86 20.19
CA GLY A 180 -0.27 1.93 19.34
C GLY A 180 0.64 2.34 18.18
N VAL A 181 1.53 1.43 17.74
CA VAL A 181 2.42 1.67 16.59
C VAL A 181 1.93 0.85 15.40
N THR A 182 1.55 1.50 14.31
CA THR A 182 0.91 0.87 13.12
C THR A 182 1.61 1.19 11.79
N ASP A 183 2.79 1.83 11.82
CA ASP A 183 3.49 2.30 10.62
C ASP A 183 4.25 1.19 9.85
N ALA A 184 4.79 1.54 8.68
CA ALA A 184 5.61 0.63 7.87
C ALA A 184 6.82 0.03 8.61
N HIS A 185 7.35 0.72 9.64
CA HIS A 185 8.50 0.23 10.42
C HIS A 185 8.11 -0.95 11.31
N VAL A 186 6.90 -0.95 11.86
CA VAL A 186 6.34 -2.08 12.62
C VAL A 186 6.28 -3.32 11.76
N LEU A 187 5.80 -3.20 10.52
CA LEU A 187 5.75 -4.32 9.58
C LEU A 187 7.14 -4.87 9.27
N GLN A 188 8.13 -4.00 9.08
CA GLN A 188 9.52 -4.42 8.90
C GLN A 188 10.05 -5.16 10.14
N VAL A 189 9.77 -4.68 11.36
CA VAL A 189 10.20 -5.35 12.60
C VAL A 189 9.50 -6.70 12.77
N CYS A 190 8.20 -6.77 12.52
CA CYS A 190 7.40 -8.00 12.51
C CYS A 190 7.92 -9.03 11.52
N TRP A 191 8.55 -8.59 10.43
CA TRP A 191 9.18 -9.48 9.45
C TRP A 191 10.59 -9.92 9.86
N VAL A 192 11.43 -8.97 10.29
CA VAL A 192 12.87 -9.17 10.50
C VAL A 192 13.19 -9.82 11.85
N LEU A 193 12.51 -9.43 12.93
CA LEU A 193 12.81 -9.94 14.26
C LEU A 193 12.59 -11.46 14.38
N PRO A 194 11.44 -12.03 13.93
CA PRO A 194 11.24 -13.48 13.89
C PRO A 194 12.29 -14.23 13.06
N LEU A 195 12.75 -13.63 11.96
CA LEU A 195 13.77 -14.20 11.10
C LEU A 195 15.10 -14.34 11.86
N LEU A 196 15.54 -13.30 12.55
CA LEU A 196 16.76 -13.31 13.36
C LEU A 196 16.66 -14.29 14.54
N LEU A 197 15.53 -14.30 15.25
CA LEU A 197 15.30 -15.20 16.39
C LEU A 197 15.28 -16.68 15.97
N SER A 198 14.98 -16.97 14.71
CA SER A 198 15.02 -18.34 14.18
C SER A 198 16.46 -18.89 14.03
N ILE A 199 17.48 -18.04 13.90
CA ILE A 199 18.86 -18.47 13.65
C ILE A 199 19.50 -19.18 14.86
N PRO A 200 19.47 -18.63 16.10
CA PRO A 200 19.96 -19.34 17.28
C PRO A 200 19.25 -20.68 17.50
N PHE A 201 17.94 -20.74 17.24
CA PHE A 201 17.15 -21.97 17.31
C PHE A 201 17.69 -23.05 16.36
N THR A 202 17.95 -22.69 15.10
CA THR A 202 18.55 -23.60 14.10
C THR A 202 19.91 -24.10 14.53
N LEU A 203 20.78 -23.21 15.00
CA LEU A 203 22.14 -23.56 15.45
C LEU A 203 22.11 -24.53 16.64
N TRP A 204 21.15 -24.38 17.55
CA TRP A 204 20.91 -25.30 18.65
C TRP A 204 20.40 -26.67 18.16
N ARG A 205 19.43 -26.69 17.23
CA ARG A 205 18.85 -27.92 16.65
C ARG A 205 19.82 -28.71 15.78
N LEU A 206 20.76 -28.05 15.10
CA LEU A 206 21.79 -28.70 14.28
C LEU A 206 22.73 -29.60 15.11
N LYS A 207 22.90 -29.33 16.42
CA LYS A 207 23.72 -30.13 17.34
C LYS A 207 25.14 -30.44 16.82
N LEU A 208 25.75 -29.51 16.07
CA LEU A 208 27.12 -29.70 15.60
C LEU A 208 28.09 -29.63 16.81
N PRO A 209 29.07 -30.55 16.93
CA PRO A 209 30.01 -30.55 18.05
C PRO A 209 30.80 -29.26 18.16
N ARG A 210 31.11 -28.83 19.39
CA ARG A 210 32.04 -27.71 19.62
C ARG A 210 33.44 -28.12 19.12
N GLY A 211 34.09 -27.21 18.40
CA GLY A 211 35.34 -27.49 17.72
C GLY A 211 36.54 -27.65 18.67
N ASP A 212 37.48 -28.53 18.33
CA ASP A 212 38.77 -28.73 19.02
C ASP A 212 39.82 -27.66 18.63
N THR A 213 40.79 -27.35 19.49
CA THR A 213 41.83 -26.31 19.28
C THR A 213 42.74 -26.54 18.05
N SER A 214 42.73 -27.73 17.47
CA SER A 214 43.58 -28.18 16.34
C SER A 214 43.19 -27.68 14.93
N SER A 215 42.17 -26.83 14.78
CA SER A 215 41.70 -26.43 13.44
C SER A 215 42.30 -25.14 12.88
N PRO A 216 42.32 -24.99 11.54
CA PRO A 216 42.82 -23.81 10.84
C PRO A 216 42.27 -22.48 11.36
N GLY A 217 43.10 -21.42 11.31
CA GLY A 217 42.68 -20.05 11.59
C GLY A 217 41.65 -19.52 10.58
N LEU A 218 40.94 -18.45 10.93
CA LEU A 218 39.91 -17.83 10.07
C LEU A 218 40.45 -17.52 8.67
N LEU A 219 41.63 -16.89 8.60
CA LEU A 219 42.26 -16.48 7.33
C LEU A 219 42.56 -17.67 6.41
N GLN A 220 42.90 -18.83 6.98
CA GLN A 220 43.22 -20.04 6.22
C GLN A 220 41.96 -20.67 5.63
N ASP A 221 40.88 -20.79 6.41
CA ASP A 221 39.59 -21.28 5.91
C ASP A 221 39.01 -20.34 4.84
N LEU A 222 39.18 -19.01 4.99
CA LEU A 222 38.75 -18.05 3.97
C LEU A 222 39.54 -18.24 2.67
N ARG A 223 40.86 -18.43 2.73
CA ARG A 223 41.67 -18.71 1.53
C ARG A 223 41.30 -20.03 0.85
N GLU A 224 40.86 -21.03 1.61
CA GLU A 224 40.43 -22.34 1.09
C GLU A 224 39.03 -22.26 0.44
N ILE A 225 38.06 -21.62 1.10
CA ILE A 225 36.64 -21.71 0.75
C ILE A 225 36.18 -20.54 -0.14
N MET A 226 36.71 -19.33 0.05
CA MET A 226 36.23 -18.12 -0.63
C MET A 226 36.34 -18.17 -2.17
N PRO A 227 37.44 -18.65 -2.77
CA PRO A 227 37.54 -18.73 -4.24
C PRO A 227 36.46 -19.62 -4.84
N LEU A 228 36.12 -20.73 -4.17
CA LEU A 228 35.06 -21.63 -4.58
C LEU A 228 33.68 -20.99 -4.40
N ALA A 229 33.45 -20.30 -3.28
CA ALA A 229 32.21 -19.57 -3.01
C ALA A 229 31.93 -18.49 -4.06
N LEU A 230 32.92 -17.63 -4.36
CA LEU A 230 32.78 -16.58 -5.37
C LEU A 230 32.52 -17.15 -6.78
N ARG A 231 33.17 -18.27 -7.14
CA ARG A 231 32.92 -18.93 -8.43
C ARG A 231 31.48 -19.43 -8.55
N ASN A 232 30.91 -19.94 -7.45
CA ASN A 232 29.54 -20.43 -7.42
C ASN A 232 28.49 -19.30 -7.26
N HIS A 233 28.92 -18.09 -6.87
CA HIS A 233 28.03 -16.98 -6.60
C HIS A 233 27.29 -16.47 -7.85
N GLY A 234 27.99 -16.34 -8.99
CA GLY A 234 27.38 -15.85 -10.22
C GLY A 234 26.18 -16.70 -10.68
N LEU A 235 26.35 -18.03 -10.67
CA LEU A 235 25.25 -18.96 -10.98
C LEU A 235 24.12 -18.89 -9.95
N SER A 236 24.46 -18.78 -8.66
CA SER A 236 23.48 -18.69 -7.58
C SER A 236 22.64 -17.41 -7.70
N LEU A 237 23.28 -16.29 -8.05
CA LEU A 237 22.63 -15.01 -8.25
C LEU A 237 21.70 -15.04 -9.47
N SER A 238 22.15 -15.58 -10.60
CA SER A 238 21.30 -15.69 -11.80
C SER A 238 20.06 -16.56 -11.58
N LEU A 239 20.16 -17.61 -10.75
CA LEU A 239 19.04 -18.48 -10.43
C LEU A 239 18.06 -17.87 -9.42
N ALA A 240 18.56 -17.12 -8.44
CA ALA A 240 17.75 -16.58 -7.35
C ALA A 240 17.17 -15.19 -7.67
N ALA A 241 17.91 -14.33 -8.39
CA ALA A 241 17.51 -12.95 -8.66
C ALA A 241 16.24 -12.82 -9.50
N GLY A 242 15.98 -13.77 -10.43
CA GLY A 242 14.82 -13.69 -11.32
C GLY A 242 13.48 -13.62 -10.58
N SER A 243 13.31 -14.42 -9.52
CA SER A 243 12.06 -14.45 -8.75
C SER A 243 11.91 -13.30 -7.75
N GLN A 244 13.00 -12.59 -7.41
CA GLN A 244 13.02 -11.59 -6.34
C GLN A 244 13.15 -10.16 -6.86
N MET A 245 13.47 -9.98 -8.14
CA MET A 245 13.68 -8.67 -8.74
C MET A 245 12.38 -7.94 -9.08
N VAL A 246 11.31 -8.65 -9.48
CA VAL A 246 10.06 -8.00 -9.90
C VAL A 246 9.43 -7.21 -8.75
N PRO A 247 9.33 -7.73 -7.51
CA PRO A 247 8.85 -6.93 -6.37
C PRO A 247 9.76 -5.75 -5.99
N VAL A 248 11.07 -5.86 -6.26
CA VAL A 248 12.00 -4.74 -6.05
C VAL A 248 11.79 -3.66 -7.10
N VAL A 249 11.60 -4.04 -8.37
CA VAL A 249 11.25 -3.09 -9.43
C VAL A 249 9.94 -2.40 -9.08
N ALA A 250 8.90 -3.15 -8.67
CA ALA A 250 7.63 -2.60 -8.22
C ALA A 250 7.82 -1.57 -7.09
N GLY A 251 8.56 -1.90 -6.03
CA GLY A 251 8.83 -0.97 -4.93
C GLY A 251 9.66 0.26 -5.32
N LEU A 252 10.43 0.18 -6.40
CA LEU A 252 11.22 1.29 -6.94
C LEU A 252 10.46 2.18 -7.92
N SER A 253 9.45 1.64 -8.61
CA SER A 253 8.77 2.33 -9.72
C SER A 253 7.33 2.71 -9.43
N LEU A 254 6.66 2.05 -8.48
CA LEU A 254 5.24 2.25 -8.18
C LEU A 254 5.02 3.18 -6.97
N SER A 255 3.81 3.75 -6.89
CA SER A 255 3.32 4.42 -5.68
C SER A 255 3.25 3.43 -4.50
N SER A 256 3.14 3.92 -3.26
CA SER A 256 3.03 3.04 -2.09
C SER A 256 1.80 2.13 -2.18
N VAL A 257 0.64 2.68 -2.58
CA VAL A 257 -0.63 1.94 -2.67
C VAL A 257 -0.58 0.91 -3.80
N ASP A 258 -0.17 1.31 -5.01
CA ASP A 258 0.02 0.40 -6.15
C ASP A 258 0.99 -0.75 -5.81
N ASN A 259 2.06 -0.44 -5.06
CA ASN A 259 3.02 -1.44 -4.63
C ASN A 259 2.43 -2.41 -3.59
N ALA A 260 1.49 -1.96 -2.75
CA ALA A 260 0.79 -2.82 -1.80
C ALA A 260 -0.17 -3.79 -2.51
N GLU A 261 -0.95 -3.30 -3.47
CA GLU A 261 -1.80 -4.11 -4.34
C GLU A 261 -0.97 -5.11 -5.14
N PHE A 262 0.12 -4.64 -5.76
CA PHE A 262 1.07 -5.50 -6.44
C PHE A 262 1.66 -6.56 -5.50
N ALA A 263 2.05 -6.20 -4.28
CA ALA A 263 2.64 -7.13 -3.32
C ALA A 263 1.67 -8.24 -2.91
N ILE A 264 0.39 -7.91 -2.71
CA ILE A 264 -0.67 -8.89 -2.41
C ILE A 264 -0.95 -9.79 -3.61
N ALA A 265 -1.08 -9.21 -4.81
CA ALA A 265 -1.23 -9.97 -6.04
C ALA A 265 -0.02 -10.89 -6.29
N TRP A 266 1.20 -10.40 -6.06
CA TRP A 266 2.44 -11.16 -6.19
C TRP A 266 2.49 -12.30 -5.17
N LEU A 267 2.11 -12.04 -3.91
CA LEU A 267 1.97 -13.07 -2.88
C LEU A 267 1.04 -14.18 -3.38
N MET A 268 -0.14 -13.85 -3.92
CA MET A 268 -1.09 -14.84 -4.45
C MET A 268 -0.53 -15.59 -5.67
N ALA A 269 0.15 -14.87 -6.56
CA ALA A 269 0.80 -15.47 -7.72
C ALA A 269 1.89 -16.49 -7.30
N THR A 270 2.65 -16.21 -6.22
CA THR A 270 3.65 -17.18 -5.73
C THR A 270 3.02 -18.49 -5.26
N PHE A 271 1.80 -18.49 -4.72
CA PHE A 271 1.07 -19.73 -4.39
C PHE A 271 0.71 -20.53 -5.64
N VAL A 272 0.36 -19.84 -6.74
CA VAL A 272 0.07 -20.46 -8.04
C VAL A 272 1.34 -21.06 -8.65
N PHE A 273 2.48 -20.37 -8.54
CA PHE A 273 3.75 -20.80 -9.12
C PHE A 273 4.46 -21.91 -8.34
N LEU A 274 4.22 -22.03 -7.04
CA LEU A 274 4.96 -22.92 -6.15
C LEU A 274 4.82 -24.42 -6.51
N PRO A 275 3.62 -25.00 -6.72
CA PRO A 275 3.51 -26.43 -6.96
C PRO A 275 4.20 -26.91 -8.27
N PRO A 276 4.04 -26.24 -9.42
CA PRO A 276 4.77 -26.60 -10.64
C PRO A 276 6.30 -26.50 -10.47
N TYR A 277 6.80 -25.47 -9.78
CA TYR A 277 8.21 -25.29 -9.47
C TYR A 277 8.78 -26.44 -8.61
N LEU A 278 8.03 -26.86 -7.59
CA LEU A 278 8.43 -27.99 -6.73
C LEU A 278 8.48 -29.32 -7.51
N LEU A 279 7.65 -29.49 -8.54
CA LEU A 279 7.69 -30.67 -9.40
C LEU A 279 8.97 -30.69 -10.26
N ALA A 280 9.39 -29.54 -10.80
CA ALA A 280 10.68 -29.41 -11.49
C ALA A 280 11.87 -29.69 -10.56
N THR A 281 11.79 -29.20 -9.32
CA THR A 281 12.81 -29.44 -8.28
C THR A 281 12.90 -30.92 -7.89
N ALA A 282 11.75 -31.61 -7.75
CA ALA A 282 11.72 -33.04 -7.48
C ALA A 282 12.29 -33.88 -8.63
N LEU A 283 12.06 -33.46 -9.88
CA LEU A 283 12.69 -34.07 -11.05
C LEU A 283 14.22 -33.93 -11.00
N PHE A 284 14.73 -32.74 -10.66
CA PHE A 284 16.18 -32.53 -10.51
C PHE A 284 16.80 -33.45 -9.45
N ALA A 285 16.18 -33.54 -8.28
CA ALA A 285 16.64 -34.39 -7.19
C ALA A 285 16.66 -35.88 -7.58
N HIS A 286 15.67 -36.34 -8.37
CA HIS A 286 15.66 -37.69 -8.93
C HIS A 286 16.75 -37.87 -10.00
N GLY A 287 16.96 -36.85 -10.83
CA GLY A 287 17.93 -36.82 -11.92
C GLY A 287 19.40 -36.94 -11.49
N ALA A 288 19.73 -36.59 -10.25
CA ALA A 288 21.07 -36.73 -9.70
C ALA A 288 21.58 -38.18 -9.62
N HIS A 289 20.69 -39.17 -9.79
CA HIS A 289 20.99 -40.60 -9.64
C HIS A 289 20.60 -41.45 -10.87
N THR A 290 20.22 -40.85 -11.99
CA THR A 290 19.69 -41.54 -13.20
C THR A 290 20.44 -41.14 -14.47
N SER A 291 20.33 -41.93 -15.55
CA SER A 291 20.94 -41.56 -16.85
C SER A 291 20.26 -40.33 -17.48
N VAL A 292 20.94 -39.67 -18.42
CA VAL A 292 20.36 -38.53 -19.16
C VAL A 292 19.12 -38.95 -19.98
N GLU A 293 19.06 -40.19 -20.48
CA GLU A 293 17.86 -40.70 -21.16
C GLU A 293 16.70 -40.92 -20.18
N GLU A 294 16.96 -41.49 -19.01
CA GLU A 294 15.94 -41.67 -17.96
C GLU A 294 15.42 -40.33 -17.44
N PHE A 295 16.31 -39.34 -17.29
CA PHE A 295 15.96 -37.97 -16.95
C PHE A 295 15.04 -37.33 -18.00
N ARG A 296 15.35 -37.49 -19.30
CA ARG A 296 14.51 -37.02 -20.40
C ARG A 296 13.14 -37.72 -20.44
N ALA A 297 13.10 -39.02 -20.14
CA ALA A 297 11.84 -39.75 -20.00
C ALA A 297 11.02 -39.27 -18.79
N GLY A 298 11.68 -38.85 -17.71
CA GLY A 298 11.08 -38.14 -16.58
C GLY A 298 10.43 -36.82 -16.99
N MET A 299 11.15 -35.98 -17.74
CA MET A 299 10.62 -34.71 -18.28
C MET A 299 9.35 -34.92 -19.12
N GLY A 300 9.29 -36.01 -19.91
CA GLY A 300 8.11 -36.36 -20.71
C GLY A 300 6.84 -36.63 -19.88
N ARG A 301 6.97 -36.86 -18.57
CA ARG A 301 5.85 -37.01 -17.62
C ARG A 301 5.63 -35.77 -16.76
N THR A 302 6.70 -35.12 -16.32
CA THR A 302 6.60 -33.97 -15.40
C THR A 302 6.19 -32.68 -16.09
N ILE A 303 6.62 -32.43 -17.32
CA ILE A 303 6.27 -31.20 -18.04
C ILE A 303 4.76 -31.13 -18.34
N PRO A 304 4.12 -32.17 -18.92
CA PRO A 304 2.67 -32.16 -19.08
C PRO A 304 1.93 -32.00 -17.75
N ALA A 305 2.39 -32.69 -16.70
CA ALA A 305 1.78 -32.61 -15.37
C ALA A 305 1.91 -31.20 -14.75
N ALA A 306 3.08 -30.58 -14.84
CA ALA A 306 3.36 -29.23 -14.36
C ALA A 306 2.55 -28.19 -15.14
N LEU A 307 2.48 -28.31 -16.48
CA LEU A 307 1.66 -27.43 -17.32
C LEU A 307 0.17 -27.58 -17.05
N SER A 308 -0.33 -28.81 -16.89
CA SER A 308 -1.74 -29.04 -16.52
C SER A 308 -2.07 -28.49 -15.14
N LEU A 309 -1.17 -28.68 -14.17
CA LEU A 309 -1.32 -28.13 -12.82
C LEU A 309 -1.30 -26.60 -12.83
N SER A 310 -0.32 -25.99 -13.51
CA SER A 310 -0.23 -24.54 -13.66
C SER A 310 -1.47 -23.99 -14.36
N PHE A 311 -1.94 -24.61 -15.44
CA PHE A 311 -3.16 -24.19 -16.14
C PHE A 311 -4.39 -24.24 -15.21
N LEU A 312 -4.56 -25.32 -14.45
CA LEU A 312 -5.66 -25.44 -13.49
C LEU A 312 -5.61 -24.34 -12.43
N LEU A 313 -4.41 -24.04 -11.89
CA LEU A 313 -4.22 -23.00 -10.89
C LEU A 313 -4.42 -21.60 -11.48
N CYS A 314 -4.01 -21.34 -12.73
CA CYS A 314 -4.31 -20.10 -13.44
C CYS A 314 -5.82 -19.90 -13.58
N VAL A 315 -6.55 -20.90 -14.06
CA VAL A 315 -8.02 -20.84 -14.20
C VAL A 315 -8.68 -20.64 -12.84
N GLY A 316 -8.20 -21.34 -11.81
CA GLY A 316 -8.66 -21.14 -10.44
C GLY A 316 -8.46 -19.71 -9.95
N ALA A 317 -7.28 -19.11 -10.19
CA ALA A 317 -6.99 -17.73 -9.83
C ALA A 317 -7.83 -16.71 -10.62
N TRP A 318 -8.15 -16.96 -11.89
CA TRP A 318 -9.06 -16.09 -12.64
C TRP A 318 -10.49 -16.13 -12.11
N VAL A 319 -11.00 -17.32 -11.75
CA VAL A 319 -12.40 -17.50 -11.33
C VAL A 319 -12.61 -17.17 -9.85
N LEU A 320 -11.67 -17.56 -8.99
CA LEU A 320 -11.79 -17.43 -7.53
C LEU A 320 -10.92 -16.30 -6.96
N GLY A 321 -10.10 -15.63 -7.78
CA GLY A 321 -9.13 -14.65 -7.30
C GLY A 321 -9.78 -13.48 -6.58
N GLU A 322 -10.77 -12.81 -7.19
CA GLU A 322 -11.45 -11.67 -6.58
C GLU A 322 -12.17 -12.06 -5.27
N PRO A 323 -12.97 -13.14 -5.19
CA PRO A 323 -13.53 -13.61 -3.92
C PRO A 323 -12.49 -13.94 -2.83
N VAL A 324 -11.35 -14.51 -3.21
CA VAL A 324 -10.28 -14.83 -2.26
C VAL A 324 -9.55 -13.55 -1.81
N LEU A 325 -9.39 -12.58 -2.70
CA LEU A 325 -8.74 -11.31 -2.41
C LEU A 325 -9.59 -10.40 -1.52
N LEU A 326 -10.92 -10.52 -1.52
CA LEU A 326 -11.81 -9.84 -0.54
C LEU A 326 -11.43 -10.12 0.92
N ILE A 327 -10.76 -11.24 1.20
CA ILE A 327 -10.29 -11.56 2.55
C ILE A 327 -9.25 -10.51 3.03
N PHE A 328 -8.51 -9.88 2.12
CA PHE A 328 -7.53 -8.84 2.44
C PHE A 328 -8.17 -7.47 2.66
N GLY A 329 -9.33 -7.19 2.06
CA GLY A 329 -10.02 -5.90 2.14
C GLY A 329 -10.79 -5.61 0.85
N GLY A 330 -11.76 -4.67 0.89
CA GLY A 330 -12.50 -4.24 -0.30
C GLY A 330 -11.56 -3.63 -1.34
N ASP A 331 -10.73 -2.69 -0.89
CA ASP A 331 -9.72 -1.96 -1.70
C ASP A 331 -8.81 -2.91 -2.50
N TYR A 332 -8.37 -4.01 -1.89
CA TYR A 332 -7.45 -4.95 -2.56
C TYR A 332 -8.13 -5.87 -3.57
N SER A 333 -9.43 -6.15 -3.44
CA SER A 333 -10.07 -7.25 -4.16
C SER A 333 -10.04 -7.09 -5.67
N ARG A 334 -10.40 -5.90 -6.17
CA ARG A 334 -10.50 -5.60 -7.59
C ARG A 334 -9.13 -5.27 -8.18
N ALA A 335 -8.41 -4.32 -7.57
CA ALA A 335 -7.12 -3.87 -8.07
C ALA A 335 -6.05 -4.99 -8.05
N SER A 336 -5.97 -5.77 -6.96
CA SER A 336 -5.03 -6.89 -6.90
C SER A 336 -5.46 -8.07 -7.78
N TRP A 337 -6.75 -8.22 -8.08
CA TRP A 337 -7.22 -9.30 -8.97
C TRP A 337 -6.77 -9.07 -10.40
N GLU A 338 -6.85 -7.85 -10.92
CA GLU A 338 -6.39 -7.54 -12.28
C GLU A 338 -4.89 -7.83 -12.43
N ILE A 339 -4.10 -7.40 -11.44
CA ILE A 339 -2.67 -7.67 -11.37
C ILE A 339 -2.42 -9.20 -11.28
N LEU A 340 -3.14 -9.90 -10.40
CA LEU A 340 -3.02 -11.35 -10.24
C LEU A 340 -3.36 -12.09 -11.55
N ALA A 341 -4.43 -11.68 -12.23
CA ALA A 341 -4.89 -12.27 -13.47
C ALA A 341 -3.85 -12.14 -14.59
N LEU A 342 -3.07 -11.05 -14.59
CA LEU A 342 -1.92 -10.86 -15.47
C LEU A 342 -0.70 -11.66 -15.02
N LEU A 343 -0.44 -11.80 -13.73
CA LEU A 343 0.74 -12.53 -13.24
C LEU A 343 0.61 -14.04 -13.48
N VAL A 344 -0.54 -14.66 -13.18
CA VAL A 344 -0.66 -16.12 -13.15
C VAL A 344 -0.34 -16.86 -14.46
N PRO A 345 -0.60 -16.33 -15.68
CA PRO A 345 -0.19 -16.96 -16.93
C PRO A 345 1.33 -17.14 -17.06
N ALA A 346 2.14 -16.32 -16.39
CA ALA A 346 3.59 -16.47 -16.34
C ALA A 346 4.01 -17.86 -15.82
N GLY A 347 3.18 -18.48 -14.96
CA GLY A 347 3.43 -19.83 -14.42
C GLY A 347 3.59 -20.89 -15.52
N LEU A 348 2.83 -20.80 -16.62
CA LEU A 348 2.95 -21.71 -17.75
C LEU A 348 4.32 -21.62 -18.42
N TRP A 349 4.86 -20.40 -18.50
CA TRP A 349 6.18 -20.16 -19.06
C TRP A 349 7.29 -20.58 -18.10
N MET A 350 7.15 -20.25 -16.82
CA MET A 350 8.09 -20.65 -15.77
C MET A 350 8.31 -22.16 -15.73
N VAL A 351 7.26 -22.97 -15.94
CA VAL A 351 7.40 -24.43 -16.05
C VAL A 351 8.43 -24.84 -17.11
N ILE A 352 8.41 -24.21 -18.29
CA ILE A 352 9.35 -24.53 -19.37
C ILE A 352 10.76 -24.05 -18.99
N LYS A 353 10.88 -22.82 -18.49
CA LYS A 353 12.16 -22.23 -18.05
C LYS A 353 12.82 -23.09 -16.98
N ASP A 354 12.09 -23.47 -15.94
CA ASP A 354 12.58 -24.27 -14.82
C ASP A 354 13.09 -25.64 -15.28
N HIS A 355 12.36 -26.33 -16.16
CA HIS A 355 12.78 -27.64 -16.66
C HIS A 355 14.02 -27.55 -17.57
N LEU A 356 14.16 -26.49 -18.38
CA LEU A 356 15.36 -26.24 -19.18
C LEU A 356 16.58 -25.96 -18.29
N VAL A 357 16.41 -25.10 -17.28
CA VAL A 357 17.45 -24.79 -16.31
C VAL A 357 17.92 -26.05 -15.61
N VAL A 358 16.99 -26.91 -15.19
CA VAL A 358 17.31 -28.20 -14.58
C VAL A 358 18.09 -29.09 -15.57
N LEU A 359 17.67 -29.18 -16.83
CA LEU A 359 18.36 -29.98 -17.84
C LEU A 359 19.81 -29.51 -18.07
N TRP A 360 20.04 -28.20 -18.18
CA TRP A 360 21.39 -27.65 -18.35
C TRP A 360 22.28 -27.86 -17.12
N ARG A 361 21.70 -27.78 -15.91
CA ARG A 361 22.41 -28.12 -14.67
C ARG A 361 22.85 -29.58 -14.64
N THR A 362 22.01 -30.50 -15.12
CA THR A 362 22.34 -31.94 -15.21
C THR A 362 23.41 -32.21 -16.28
N GLN A 363 23.44 -31.43 -17.37
CA GLN A 363 24.43 -31.54 -18.44
C GLN A 363 25.77 -30.87 -18.14
N HIS A 364 25.92 -30.22 -16.98
CA HIS A 364 27.12 -29.50 -16.56
C HIS A 364 27.50 -28.30 -17.46
N GLU A 365 26.53 -27.75 -18.20
CA GLU A 365 26.72 -26.61 -19.13
C GLU A 365 26.54 -25.25 -18.41
N TYR A 366 27.27 -25.06 -17.31
CA TYR A 366 27.07 -23.94 -16.39
C TYR A 366 27.29 -22.55 -17.02
N GLY A 367 28.21 -22.44 -17.98
CA GLY A 367 28.55 -21.17 -18.64
C GLY A 367 27.49 -20.69 -19.64
N LEU A 368 26.77 -21.60 -20.29
CA LEU A 368 25.63 -21.26 -21.13
C LEU A 368 24.42 -20.90 -20.27
N ALA A 369 24.13 -21.70 -19.25
CA ALA A 369 23.03 -21.46 -18.32
C ALA A 369 23.13 -20.09 -17.63
N THR A 370 24.33 -19.71 -17.18
CA THR A 370 24.56 -18.42 -16.51
C THR A 370 24.33 -17.23 -17.45
N ARG A 371 24.83 -17.30 -18.70
CA ARG A 371 24.66 -16.21 -19.69
C ARG A 371 23.20 -16.02 -20.07
N LEU A 372 22.49 -17.12 -20.36
CA LEU A 372 21.08 -17.08 -20.74
C LEU A 372 20.19 -16.61 -19.59
N ALA A 373 20.42 -17.11 -18.38
CA ALA A 373 19.68 -16.66 -17.19
C ALA A 373 19.97 -15.19 -16.86
N GLY A 374 21.21 -14.73 -17.03
CA GLY A 374 21.58 -13.32 -16.85
C GLY A 374 20.94 -12.39 -17.89
N SER A 375 20.87 -12.80 -19.17
CA SER A 375 20.20 -12.02 -20.21
C SER A 375 18.68 -11.98 -20.03
N ALA A 376 18.08 -13.10 -19.61
CA ALA A 376 16.66 -13.18 -19.25
C ALA A 376 16.35 -12.19 -18.12
N LEU A 377 17.12 -12.26 -17.02
CA LEU A 377 17.00 -11.33 -15.91
C LEU A 377 17.08 -9.85 -16.35
N ALA A 378 18.04 -9.48 -17.22
CA ALA A 378 18.14 -8.10 -17.70
C ALA A 378 16.89 -7.68 -18.49
N LEU A 379 16.37 -8.58 -19.34
CA LEU A 379 15.18 -8.32 -20.14
C LEU A 379 13.92 -8.19 -19.28
N GLU A 380 13.76 -9.06 -18.27
CA GLU A 380 12.68 -8.99 -17.28
C GLU A 380 12.70 -7.65 -16.51
N ILE A 381 13.87 -7.15 -16.10
CA ILE A 381 14.01 -5.85 -15.40
C ILE A 381 13.60 -4.71 -16.32
N LEU A 382 14.12 -4.70 -17.54
CA LEU A 382 13.85 -3.63 -18.51
C LEU A 382 12.38 -3.61 -18.92
N GLY A 383 11.79 -4.79 -19.12
CA GLY A 383 10.37 -4.94 -19.41
C GLY A 383 9.50 -4.45 -18.25
N ALA A 384 9.74 -4.96 -17.03
CA ALA A 384 8.99 -4.57 -15.84
C ALA A 384 9.11 -3.06 -15.55
N PHE A 385 10.33 -2.52 -15.55
CA PHE A 385 10.56 -1.10 -15.26
C PHE A 385 9.99 -0.20 -16.36
N GLY A 386 10.24 -0.52 -17.63
CA GLY A 386 9.70 0.24 -18.76
C GLY A 386 8.17 0.21 -18.80
N GLY A 387 7.56 -0.93 -18.49
CA GLY A 387 6.12 -1.07 -18.36
C GLY A 387 5.55 -0.25 -17.19
N ALA A 388 6.22 -0.27 -16.04
CA ALA A 388 5.80 0.48 -14.86
C ALA A 388 5.71 1.99 -15.13
N MET A 389 6.71 2.54 -15.84
CA MET A 389 6.76 3.97 -16.17
C MET A 389 5.65 4.41 -17.16
N VAL A 390 5.03 3.47 -17.88
CA VAL A 390 4.00 3.76 -18.88
C VAL A 390 2.59 3.52 -18.34
N GLY A 391 2.40 2.53 -17.46
CA GLY A 391 1.06 2.09 -17.05
C GLY A 391 0.96 1.56 -15.63
N GLY A 392 1.81 2.02 -14.71
CA GLY A 392 1.76 1.64 -13.29
C GLY A 392 1.90 0.13 -13.07
N ALA A 393 1.18 -0.42 -12.09
CA ALA A 393 1.27 -1.84 -11.74
C ALA A 393 0.88 -2.80 -12.90
N LEU A 394 -0.17 -2.46 -13.66
CA LEU A 394 -0.59 -3.27 -14.83
C LEU A 394 0.45 -3.20 -15.95
N GLY A 395 0.99 -2.01 -16.21
CA GLY A 395 2.06 -1.79 -17.17
C GLY A 395 3.32 -2.60 -16.81
N LEU A 396 3.70 -2.63 -15.53
CA LEU A 396 4.80 -3.45 -15.01
C LEU A 396 4.59 -4.92 -15.34
N CYS A 397 3.41 -5.47 -15.02
CA CYS A 397 3.06 -6.87 -15.28
C CYS A 397 3.10 -7.19 -16.79
N LEU A 398 2.53 -6.34 -17.62
CA LEU A 398 2.52 -6.52 -19.08
C LEU A 398 3.94 -6.46 -19.67
N GLY A 399 4.77 -5.52 -19.21
CA GLY A 399 6.16 -5.40 -19.62
C GLY A 399 7.00 -6.61 -19.21
N TRP A 400 6.80 -7.12 -18.00
CA TRP A 400 7.44 -8.34 -17.52
C TRP A 400 6.97 -9.59 -18.31
N LEU A 401 5.68 -9.73 -18.57
CA LEU A 401 5.14 -10.80 -19.42
C LEU A 401 5.68 -10.75 -20.85
N ALA A 402 5.79 -9.55 -21.43
CA ALA A 402 6.32 -9.36 -22.77
C ALA A 402 7.80 -9.79 -22.84
N ALA A 403 8.59 -9.43 -21.82
CA ALA A 403 9.97 -9.91 -21.66
C ALA A 403 10.02 -11.44 -21.63
N MET A 404 9.18 -12.07 -20.80
CA MET A 404 9.07 -13.54 -20.71
C MET A 404 8.68 -14.22 -22.04
N VAL A 405 7.74 -13.64 -22.80
CA VAL A 405 7.37 -14.16 -24.12
C VAL A 405 8.53 -14.04 -25.10
N LEU A 406 9.27 -12.93 -25.08
CA LEU A 406 10.44 -12.74 -25.92
C LEU A 406 11.53 -13.75 -25.58
N GLU A 407 11.76 -14.04 -24.29
CA GLU A 407 12.66 -15.12 -23.86
C GLU A 407 12.27 -16.47 -24.41
N LEU A 408 10.98 -16.80 -24.44
CA LEU A 408 10.48 -18.05 -25.02
C LEU A 408 10.78 -18.15 -26.50
N LEU A 409 10.55 -17.07 -27.24
CA LEU A 409 10.80 -17.03 -28.68
C LEU A 409 12.29 -17.20 -28.99
N LEU A 410 13.15 -16.52 -28.23
CA LEU A 410 14.60 -16.69 -28.31
C LEU A 410 15.04 -18.09 -27.85
N GLY A 411 14.33 -18.65 -26.87
CA GLY A 411 14.54 -19.94 -26.23
C GLY A 411 14.18 -21.16 -27.08
N LEU A 412 13.34 -20.96 -28.10
CA LEU A 412 12.69 -22.01 -28.90
C LEU A 412 13.66 -23.02 -29.57
N PRO A 413 14.85 -22.64 -30.07
CA PRO A 413 15.81 -23.58 -30.63
C PRO A 413 16.29 -24.61 -29.59
N TRP A 414 16.55 -24.18 -28.36
CA TRP A 414 17.02 -25.05 -27.27
C TRP A 414 15.90 -25.91 -26.71
N VAL A 415 14.68 -25.37 -26.62
CA VAL A 415 13.46 -26.16 -26.34
C VAL A 415 13.36 -27.30 -27.36
N ARG A 416 13.38 -27.00 -28.65
CA ARG A 416 13.30 -28.01 -29.71
C ARG A 416 14.43 -29.05 -29.63
N GLN A 417 15.65 -28.63 -29.29
CA GLN A 417 16.78 -29.53 -29.10
C GLN A 417 16.60 -30.44 -27.88
N ALA A 418 16.12 -29.90 -26.76
CA ALA A 418 15.85 -30.64 -25.53
C ALA A 418 14.74 -31.69 -25.70
N PHE A 419 13.76 -31.41 -26.57
CA PHE A 419 12.64 -32.31 -26.87
C PHE A 419 12.88 -33.28 -28.05
N ARG A 420 14.02 -33.24 -28.74
CA ARG A 420 14.36 -34.25 -29.77
C ARG A 420 14.50 -35.63 -29.11
N GLY A 421 13.51 -36.50 -29.33
CA GLY A 421 13.47 -37.89 -28.84
C GLY A 421 12.53 -38.15 -27.65
N VAL A 422 11.86 -37.13 -27.09
CA VAL A 422 10.87 -37.30 -26.02
C VAL A 422 9.51 -37.64 -26.63
N ARG A 423 9.02 -38.88 -26.44
CA ARG A 423 7.64 -39.25 -26.82
C ARG A 423 6.66 -38.57 -25.87
N TRP A 424 6.02 -37.49 -26.31
CA TRP A 424 4.98 -36.78 -25.55
C TRP A 424 3.74 -37.66 -25.41
N HIS A 425 3.42 -38.09 -24.19
CA HIS A 425 2.18 -38.81 -23.90
C HIS A 425 1.24 -37.83 -23.20
N SER A 426 0.20 -37.34 -23.90
CA SER A 426 -0.74 -36.39 -23.29
C SER A 426 -1.48 -37.05 -22.11
N PRO A 427 -1.82 -36.30 -21.05
CA PRO A 427 -2.57 -36.82 -19.89
C PRO A 427 -3.93 -37.43 -20.28
N LEU A 428 -4.51 -36.96 -21.39
CA LEU A 428 -5.78 -37.45 -21.94
C LEU A 428 -5.66 -38.86 -22.56
N SER A 429 -4.45 -39.32 -22.90
CA SER A 429 -4.25 -40.67 -23.44
C SER A 429 -4.32 -41.76 -22.37
N GLN A 430 -3.99 -41.44 -21.11
CA GLN A 430 -4.09 -42.38 -19.97
C GLN A 430 -5.54 -42.61 -19.51
N LEU A 431 -6.41 -41.62 -19.66
CA LEU A 431 -7.85 -41.78 -19.41
C LEU A 431 -8.56 -42.66 -20.45
N ARG A 432 -8.01 -42.76 -21.67
CA ARG A 432 -8.50 -43.68 -22.72
C ARG A 432 -8.00 -45.11 -22.54
N ALA A 433 -6.79 -45.30 -22.03
CA ALA A 433 -6.22 -46.63 -21.75
C ALA A 433 -6.94 -47.39 -20.62
N LEU A 434 -7.70 -46.70 -19.77
CA LEU A 434 -8.55 -47.30 -18.73
C LEU A 434 -9.96 -47.67 -19.20
N ARG A 435 -10.30 -47.44 -20.48
CA ARG A 435 -11.66 -47.64 -21.02
C ARG A 435 -11.78 -48.43 -22.33
N GLY A 436 -10.71 -49.00 -22.88
CA GLY A 436 -10.85 -49.84 -24.08
C GLY A 436 -9.62 -50.66 -24.38
N GLY A 437 -9.79 -51.99 -24.44
CA GLY A 437 -8.80 -52.91 -24.95
C GLY A 437 -8.87 -53.06 -26.47
N GLY A 438 -7.73 -53.47 -27.04
CA GLY A 438 -7.64 -54.12 -28.35
C GLY A 438 -7.29 -53.21 -29.54
N GLY A 439 -6.17 -53.53 -30.22
CA GLY A 439 -5.95 -53.16 -31.62
C GLY A 439 -4.54 -52.68 -31.96
N ASP A 440 -3.75 -53.54 -32.59
CA ASP A 440 -2.48 -53.24 -33.26
C ASP A 440 -2.63 -52.25 -34.42
N GLY A 441 -1.58 -51.46 -34.67
CA GLY A 441 -1.46 -50.64 -35.87
C GLY A 441 -0.20 -49.79 -35.87
N ALA A 442 0.85 -50.28 -36.53
CA ALA A 442 2.03 -49.50 -36.87
C ALA A 442 1.68 -48.45 -37.93
N GLY A 443 2.12 -47.20 -37.73
CA GLY A 443 1.95 -46.11 -38.67
C GLY A 443 2.93 -44.98 -38.38
N ASP A 444 3.82 -44.75 -39.35
CA ASP A 444 4.83 -43.71 -39.43
C ASP A 444 4.17 -42.33 -39.55
N GLU A 445 4.46 -41.38 -38.65
CA GLU A 445 4.10 -39.97 -38.84
C GLU A 445 5.26 -39.05 -38.43
N ARG A 446 6.11 -38.77 -39.42
CA ARG A 446 6.89 -37.53 -39.47
C ARG A 446 5.96 -36.38 -39.83
N GLY A 447 5.90 -35.39 -38.94
CA GLY A 447 5.53 -34.01 -39.26
C GLY A 447 4.10 -33.66 -38.91
N LEU A 448 3.94 -32.85 -37.85
CA LEU A 448 2.90 -31.84 -37.66
C LEU A 448 3.13 -31.15 -36.29
N ALA A 449 4.14 -30.30 -36.22
CA ALA A 449 4.36 -29.39 -35.08
C ALA A 449 4.47 -27.94 -35.56
N ALA A 450 3.68 -27.57 -36.58
CA ALA A 450 3.68 -26.26 -37.19
C ALA A 450 2.39 -25.42 -36.98
N PRO A 451 1.18 -25.95 -36.68
CA PRO A 451 0.02 -25.07 -36.49
C PRO A 451 -0.23 -24.61 -35.04
N TYR A 452 0.30 -25.30 -34.03
CA TYR A 452 0.04 -24.92 -32.62
C TYR A 452 0.90 -23.74 -32.12
N VAL A 453 2.11 -23.57 -32.66
CA VAL A 453 3.01 -22.47 -32.26
C VAL A 453 2.57 -21.14 -32.88
N ALA A 454 2.02 -21.16 -34.09
CA ALA A 454 1.48 -19.98 -34.74
C ALA A 454 0.19 -19.46 -34.06
N GLY A 455 -0.68 -20.36 -33.60
CA GLY A 455 -1.94 -20.00 -32.91
C GLY A 455 -1.72 -19.33 -31.55
N VAL A 456 -0.73 -19.78 -30.78
CA VAL A 456 -0.40 -19.19 -29.46
C VAL A 456 0.26 -17.82 -29.62
N VAL A 457 1.16 -17.65 -30.61
CA VAL A 457 1.78 -16.35 -30.91
C VAL A 457 0.75 -15.34 -31.41
N ALA A 458 -0.22 -15.76 -32.23
CA ALA A 458 -1.30 -14.89 -32.72
C ALA A 458 -2.24 -14.44 -31.59
N LEU A 459 -2.56 -15.33 -30.63
CA LEU A 459 -3.41 -15.00 -29.48
C LEU A 459 -2.72 -13.98 -28.54
N VAL A 460 -1.42 -14.14 -28.28
CA VAL A 460 -0.64 -13.21 -27.45
C VAL A 460 -0.51 -11.84 -28.12
N LEU A 461 -0.24 -11.80 -29.43
CA LEU A 461 -0.21 -10.55 -30.18
C LEU A 461 -1.59 -9.86 -30.22
N ALA A 462 -2.69 -10.62 -30.28
CA ALA A 462 -4.04 -10.07 -30.25
C ALA A 462 -4.40 -9.46 -28.89
N VAL A 463 -4.01 -10.10 -27.77
CA VAL A 463 -4.26 -9.57 -26.41
C VAL A 463 -3.42 -8.32 -26.13
N VAL A 464 -2.16 -8.31 -26.56
CA VAL A 464 -1.29 -7.12 -26.46
C VAL A 464 -1.80 -5.99 -27.36
N ALA A 465 -2.25 -6.30 -28.58
CA ALA A 465 -2.81 -5.30 -29.48
C ALA A 465 -4.12 -4.70 -28.96
N VAL A 466 -4.98 -5.48 -28.29
CA VAL A 466 -6.21 -4.99 -27.66
C VAL A 466 -5.91 -4.09 -26.46
N GLY A 467 -4.91 -4.44 -25.63
CA GLY A 467 -4.46 -3.59 -24.51
C GLY A 467 -3.75 -2.29 -24.95
N VAL A 468 -3.06 -2.32 -26.09
CA VAL A 468 -2.47 -1.11 -26.71
C VAL A 468 -3.56 -0.28 -27.41
N TRP A 469 -4.57 -0.91 -28.00
CA TRP A 469 -5.67 -0.23 -28.68
C TRP A 469 -6.65 0.46 -27.72
N SER A 470 -6.84 -0.08 -26.51
CA SER A 470 -7.64 0.58 -25.45
C SER A 470 -6.92 1.76 -24.81
N SER A 471 -5.58 1.77 -24.80
CA SER A 471 -4.76 2.84 -24.20
C SER A 471 -4.38 3.96 -25.16
N THR A 472 -4.70 3.87 -26.46
CA THR A 472 -4.25 4.84 -27.47
C THR A 472 -5.37 5.56 -28.22
N ARG A 473 -6.63 5.48 -27.76
CA ARG A 473 -7.73 6.29 -28.30
C ARG A 473 -8.16 7.41 -27.36
N THR A 474 -7.62 8.60 -27.61
CA THR A 474 -8.35 9.86 -27.46
C THR A 474 -8.41 10.53 -28.84
N PRO A 475 -9.61 10.86 -29.38
CA PRO A 475 -9.73 11.62 -30.62
C PRO A 475 -9.21 13.05 -30.45
N GLY A 476 -8.56 13.58 -31.47
CA GLY A 476 -7.84 14.85 -31.43
C GLY A 476 -8.68 16.13 -31.55
N SER A 477 -8.15 17.16 -30.87
CA SER A 477 -8.04 18.60 -31.20
C SER A 477 -9.25 19.36 -31.78
N ASP A 478 -9.77 20.33 -31.02
CA ASP A 478 -9.42 21.74 -31.24
C ASP A 478 -9.98 22.69 -30.14
N ARG A 479 -9.15 23.69 -29.79
CA ARG A 479 -9.35 24.91 -28.97
C ARG A 479 -9.16 24.79 -27.44
N ALA A 480 -8.31 25.69 -26.95
CA ALA A 480 -7.85 25.80 -25.57
C ALA A 480 -8.95 26.34 -24.64
N GLU A 481 -9.33 25.51 -23.69
CA GLU A 481 -10.06 25.82 -22.46
C GLU A 481 -9.27 25.18 -21.30
N PRO A 482 -9.43 25.66 -20.04
CA PRO A 482 -8.72 25.10 -18.89
C PRO A 482 -8.91 23.58 -18.86
N ALA A 483 -7.80 22.86 -18.78
CA ALA A 483 -7.78 21.44 -19.05
C ALA A 483 -8.22 20.65 -17.81
N LEU A 484 -9.53 20.67 -17.56
CA LEU A 484 -10.16 19.71 -16.67
C LEU A 484 -10.36 18.41 -17.45
N ASP A 485 -10.09 17.28 -16.82
CA ASP A 485 -10.41 15.99 -17.42
C ASP A 485 -11.93 15.72 -17.38
N SER A 486 -12.35 14.53 -17.84
CA SER A 486 -13.76 14.14 -17.84
C SER A 486 -14.40 14.09 -16.44
N SER A 487 -13.59 14.08 -15.37
CA SER A 487 -14.02 14.12 -13.97
C SER A 487 -14.02 15.53 -13.36
N GLY A 488 -13.70 16.58 -14.14
CA GLY A 488 -13.73 17.99 -13.69
C GLY A 488 -12.59 18.36 -12.75
N LEU A 489 -11.61 17.49 -12.66
CA LEU A 489 -10.38 17.71 -11.95
C LEU A 489 -9.31 18.22 -12.92
N PRO A 490 -8.31 18.98 -12.47
CA PRO A 490 -7.22 19.42 -13.33
C PRO A 490 -6.50 18.23 -13.96
N GLU A 491 -6.17 18.35 -15.25
CA GLU A 491 -5.34 17.38 -15.95
C GLU A 491 -3.96 17.27 -15.29
N LEU A 492 -3.56 16.04 -14.99
CA LEU A 492 -2.29 15.72 -14.33
C LEU A 492 -1.09 16.27 -15.12
N GLY A 493 -0.22 17.01 -14.44
CA GLY A 493 0.98 17.61 -15.04
C GLY A 493 0.76 18.94 -15.78
N ARG A 494 -0.44 19.52 -15.71
CA ARG A 494 -0.72 20.88 -16.19
C ARG A 494 -0.81 21.89 -15.04
N PRO A 495 -0.35 23.15 -15.24
CA PRO A 495 -0.47 24.18 -14.23
C PRO A 495 -1.94 24.46 -13.90
N VAL A 496 -2.26 24.59 -12.60
CA VAL A 496 -3.57 25.06 -12.15
C VAL A 496 -3.69 26.56 -12.41
N GLU A 497 -4.87 27.01 -12.84
CA GLU A 497 -5.10 28.43 -13.13
C GLU A 497 -5.03 29.25 -11.83
N THR A 498 -4.31 30.38 -11.88
CA THR A 498 -4.16 31.31 -10.76
C THR A 498 -4.57 32.72 -11.17
N CYS A 499 -5.33 33.38 -10.29
CA CYS A 499 -5.94 34.68 -10.57
C CYS A 499 -5.57 35.62 -9.45
N ARG A 500 -5.15 36.84 -9.81
CA ARG A 500 -4.92 37.89 -8.83
C ARG A 500 -6.22 38.59 -8.49
N PRO A 501 -6.39 39.05 -7.23
CA PRO A 501 -7.50 39.91 -6.86
C PRO A 501 -7.58 41.14 -7.76
N SER A 502 -8.80 41.49 -8.13
CA SER A 502 -9.13 42.68 -8.92
C SER A 502 -10.55 43.13 -8.59
N ALA A 503 -10.94 44.32 -9.07
CA ALA A 503 -12.31 44.79 -8.89
C ALA A 503 -13.38 43.85 -9.50
N GLU A 504 -13.03 43.09 -10.53
CA GLU A 504 -13.92 42.11 -11.19
C GLU A 504 -13.88 40.73 -10.51
N ARG A 505 -12.79 40.41 -9.82
CA ARG A 505 -12.59 39.16 -9.07
C ARG A 505 -11.89 39.47 -7.75
N PRO A 506 -12.63 39.87 -6.70
CA PRO A 506 -12.01 40.30 -5.44
C PRO A 506 -11.32 39.16 -4.66
N GLY A 507 -11.57 37.90 -5.04
CA GLY A 507 -11.12 36.72 -4.30
C GLY A 507 -12.09 36.36 -3.16
N PRO A 508 -11.82 35.24 -2.46
CA PRO A 508 -12.67 34.78 -1.36
C PRO A 508 -12.56 35.72 -0.16
N ALA A 509 -13.66 35.84 0.59
CA ALA A 509 -13.61 36.42 1.91
C ALA A 509 -12.77 35.56 2.86
N ILE A 510 -11.92 36.20 3.65
CA ILE A 510 -11.06 35.50 4.62
C ILE A 510 -11.84 35.22 5.91
N ASP A 511 -11.85 33.93 6.31
CA ASP A 511 -12.33 33.43 7.60
C ASP A 511 -11.16 33.01 8.49
N LEU A 512 -11.17 33.46 9.74
CA LEU A 512 -10.19 33.07 10.76
C LEU A 512 -10.89 32.60 12.03
N ASN A 513 -10.52 31.40 12.48
CA ASN A 513 -11.09 30.79 13.68
C ASN A 513 -10.63 31.51 14.97
N VAL A 514 -11.59 31.86 15.82
CA VAL A 514 -11.37 32.41 17.17
C VAL A 514 -12.18 31.63 18.19
N GLN A 515 -11.50 30.82 19.00
CA GLN A 515 -12.16 29.97 19.99
C GLN A 515 -12.12 30.60 21.38
N SER A 516 -13.31 30.80 21.97
CA SER A 516 -13.40 31.31 23.35
C SER A 516 -13.16 30.23 24.40
N ALA A 517 -13.43 28.96 24.07
CA ALA A 517 -13.20 27.82 24.94
C ALA A 517 -11.70 27.54 25.11
N THR A 518 -11.27 27.24 26.34
CA THR A 518 -9.85 27.00 26.66
C THR A 518 -9.49 25.53 26.82
N GLY A 519 -10.48 24.66 26.99
CA GLY A 519 -10.31 23.25 27.38
C GLY A 519 -9.82 23.04 28.82
N ASP A 520 -9.62 24.11 29.60
CA ASP A 520 -9.26 24.03 31.01
C ASP A 520 -10.53 24.10 31.88
N PRO A 521 -10.90 23.05 32.62
CA PRO A 521 -12.08 23.08 33.49
C PRO A 521 -12.06 24.17 34.56
N SER A 522 -10.87 24.67 34.93
CA SER A 522 -10.70 25.72 35.94
C SER A 522 -10.85 27.14 35.38
N ASP A 523 -10.61 27.32 34.09
CA ASP A 523 -10.82 28.59 33.37
C ASP A 523 -11.42 28.30 31.98
N PRO A 524 -12.68 27.85 31.89
CA PRO A 524 -13.22 27.19 30.69
C PRO A 524 -13.38 28.12 29.48
N ILE A 525 -13.39 29.44 29.69
CA ILE A 525 -13.70 30.42 28.64
C ILE A 525 -12.87 31.70 28.82
N LEU A 526 -12.14 32.08 27.77
CA LEU A 526 -11.34 33.31 27.67
C LEU A 526 -12.15 34.57 27.96
N SER A 527 -11.56 35.52 28.70
CA SER A 527 -12.22 36.80 29.02
C SER A 527 -12.70 37.56 27.76
N ARG A 528 -13.75 38.38 27.90
CA ARG A 528 -14.29 39.18 26.79
C ARG A 528 -13.23 40.09 26.14
N ALA A 529 -12.38 40.72 26.96
CA ALA A 529 -11.28 41.55 26.46
C ALA A 529 -10.32 40.73 25.61
N ARG A 530 -9.98 39.52 26.07
CA ARG A 530 -9.09 38.63 25.34
C ARG A 530 -9.63 38.19 23.99
N VAL A 531 -10.92 37.83 23.93
CA VAL A 531 -11.59 37.46 22.66
C VAL A 531 -11.66 38.66 21.72
N ALA A 532 -11.94 39.86 22.23
CA ALA A 532 -11.93 41.09 21.43
C ALA A 532 -10.53 41.40 20.85
N ASP A 533 -9.45 41.18 21.62
CA ASP A 533 -8.08 41.34 21.13
C ASP A 533 -7.78 40.36 19.97
N LEU A 534 -8.20 39.09 20.09
CA LEU A 534 -8.04 38.09 19.04
C LEU A 534 -8.83 38.45 17.77
N VAL A 535 -10.08 38.90 17.90
CA VAL A 535 -10.88 39.39 16.77
C VAL A 535 -10.24 40.63 16.13
N SER A 536 -9.64 41.53 16.93
CA SER A 536 -8.89 42.67 16.38
C SER A 536 -7.66 42.23 15.58
N LEU A 537 -6.94 41.20 16.03
CA LEU A 537 -5.83 40.61 15.29
C LEU A 537 -6.32 39.91 14.02
N ALA A 538 -7.48 39.25 14.03
CA ALA A 538 -8.09 38.70 12.82
C ALA A 538 -8.44 39.80 11.80
N ALA A 539 -9.00 40.91 12.28
CA ALA A 539 -9.34 42.08 11.45
C ALA A 539 -8.11 42.68 10.76
N GLN A 540 -7.00 42.78 11.50
CA GLN A 540 -5.72 43.29 10.98
C GLN A 540 -5.15 42.37 9.90
N ALA A 541 -5.32 41.06 10.02
CA ALA A 541 -4.98 40.10 8.98
C ALA A 541 -5.96 40.11 7.78
N GLY A 542 -7.00 40.96 7.81
CA GLY A 542 -7.98 41.10 6.75
C GLY A 542 -9.12 40.09 6.76
N ALA A 543 -9.35 39.41 7.88
CA ALA A 543 -10.55 38.59 8.05
C ALA A 543 -11.82 39.45 7.96
N THR A 544 -12.82 38.96 7.25
CA THR A 544 -14.18 39.52 7.23
C THR A 544 -15.21 38.55 7.78
N VAL A 545 -14.78 37.33 8.08
CA VAL A 545 -15.54 36.27 8.75
C VAL A 545 -14.74 35.78 9.96
N ILE A 546 -15.43 35.54 11.07
CA ILE A 546 -14.88 34.83 12.23
C ILE A 546 -15.62 33.52 12.38
N SER A 547 -14.87 32.42 12.46
CA SER A 547 -15.40 31.10 12.76
C SER A 547 -15.18 30.70 14.21
N THR A 548 -16.09 29.90 14.75
CA THR A 548 -15.95 29.24 16.05
C THR A 548 -16.73 27.93 16.06
N THR A 549 -16.29 26.98 16.87
CA THR A 549 -16.90 25.66 16.98
C THR A 549 -17.41 25.43 18.40
N THR A 550 -18.56 24.80 18.54
CA THR A 550 -19.05 24.33 19.84
C THR A 550 -19.75 22.99 19.69
N SER A 551 -19.97 22.29 20.80
CA SER A 551 -20.63 20.99 20.80
C SER A 551 -21.89 20.96 21.66
N PHE A 552 -22.88 20.16 21.26
CA PHE A 552 -24.08 19.93 22.05
C PHE A 552 -23.71 19.28 23.39
N ARG A 553 -22.77 18.33 23.38
CA ARG A 553 -22.23 17.69 24.59
C ARG A 553 -21.65 18.68 25.58
N THR A 554 -20.83 19.62 25.12
CA THR A 554 -20.22 20.63 25.98
C THR A 554 -21.24 21.68 26.40
N MET A 555 -22.15 22.11 25.54
CA MET A 555 -23.14 23.13 25.93
C MET A 555 -24.21 22.58 26.89
N GLN A 556 -24.58 21.30 26.80
CA GLN A 556 -25.57 20.66 27.67
C GLN A 556 -25.14 19.22 28.08
N PRO A 557 -24.25 19.09 29.07
CA PRO A 557 -23.66 17.80 29.44
C PRO A 557 -24.65 16.80 30.05
N THR A 558 -25.76 17.27 30.63
CA THR A 558 -26.82 16.43 31.21
C THR A 558 -28.19 16.97 30.82
N ALA A 559 -29.19 16.09 30.66
CA ALA A 559 -30.54 16.46 30.23
C ALA A 559 -31.17 17.59 31.07
N ASP A 560 -30.96 17.58 32.39
CA ASP A 560 -31.54 18.57 33.31
C ASP A 560 -30.74 19.89 33.41
N ALA A 561 -29.56 19.96 32.80
CA ALA A 561 -28.73 21.17 32.83
C ALA A 561 -29.21 22.19 31.78
N PRO A 562 -29.15 23.50 32.08
CA PRO A 562 -29.39 24.52 31.07
C PRO A 562 -28.29 24.52 30.01
N ILE A 563 -28.64 24.92 28.79
CA ILE A 563 -27.67 25.13 27.70
C ILE A 563 -26.77 26.31 28.04
N ARG A 564 -25.46 26.10 27.96
CA ARG A 564 -24.41 27.09 28.26
C ARG A 564 -24.05 27.89 27.02
N PHE A 565 -24.69 29.03 26.82
CA PHE A 565 -24.44 29.88 25.64
C PHE A 565 -23.16 30.72 25.73
N GLU A 566 -22.56 30.85 26.91
CA GLU A 566 -21.35 31.66 27.08
C GLU A 566 -20.14 31.20 26.23
N TYR A 567 -20.15 29.95 25.75
CA TYR A 567 -19.14 29.38 24.84
C TYR A 567 -19.15 30.00 23.44
N VAL A 568 -20.28 30.53 23.00
CA VAL A 568 -20.43 31.15 21.67
C VAL A 568 -20.60 32.67 21.77
N ASP A 569 -21.28 33.16 22.80
CA ASP A 569 -21.61 34.59 22.95
C ASP A 569 -20.38 35.50 22.85
N ARG A 570 -19.27 35.14 23.51
CA ARG A 570 -18.09 36.02 23.56
C ARG A 570 -17.45 36.23 22.19
N THR A 571 -17.35 35.17 21.39
CA THR A 571 -16.77 35.26 20.04
C THR A 571 -17.74 35.97 19.09
N ILE A 572 -19.03 35.62 19.14
CA ILE A 572 -20.05 36.19 18.25
C ILE A 572 -20.24 37.69 18.53
N ASP A 573 -20.37 38.08 19.81
CA ASP A 573 -20.47 39.49 20.22
C ASP A 573 -19.27 40.30 19.70
N ALA A 574 -18.05 39.76 19.84
CA ALA A 574 -16.82 40.43 19.43
C ALA A 574 -16.73 40.57 17.89
N ALA A 575 -17.06 39.50 17.15
CA ALA A 575 -17.09 39.52 15.69
C ALA A 575 -18.12 40.51 15.16
N ARG A 576 -19.34 40.52 15.72
CA ARG A 576 -20.40 41.47 15.32
C ARG A 576 -20.06 42.91 15.69
N ALA A 577 -19.45 43.15 16.84
CA ALA A 577 -18.96 44.47 17.21
C ALA A 577 -17.87 44.99 16.25
N ALA A 578 -17.09 44.09 15.65
CA ALA A 578 -16.12 44.40 14.60
C ALA A 578 -16.73 44.50 13.19
N GLY A 579 -18.04 44.32 13.04
CA GLY A 579 -18.74 44.36 11.75
C GLY A 579 -18.49 43.15 10.86
N MET A 580 -18.02 42.04 11.43
CA MET A 580 -17.69 40.82 10.69
C MET A 580 -18.88 39.87 10.58
N ARG A 581 -18.82 38.99 9.58
CA ARG A 581 -19.69 37.83 9.49
C ARG A 581 -19.23 36.72 10.44
N VAL A 582 -20.13 35.81 10.77
CA VAL A 582 -19.90 34.73 11.74
C VAL A 582 -20.23 33.38 11.12
N ARG A 583 -19.29 32.44 11.23
CA ARG A 583 -19.53 31.01 11.00
C ARG A 583 -19.53 30.27 12.33
N LEU A 584 -20.60 29.53 12.61
CA LEU A 584 -20.71 28.66 13.77
C LEU A 584 -20.76 27.20 13.31
N GLN A 585 -19.82 26.38 13.78
CA GLN A 585 -19.87 24.94 13.58
C GLN A 585 -20.47 24.26 14.81
N LEU A 586 -21.43 23.36 14.61
CA LEU A 586 -22.03 22.55 15.66
C LEU A 586 -21.68 21.07 15.49
N VAL A 587 -21.19 20.44 16.57
CA VAL A 587 -20.82 19.02 16.62
C VAL A 587 -21.26 18.34 17.92
N GLY A 588 -21.01 17.03 18.05
CA GLY A 588 -20.99 16.24 19.28
C GLY A 588 -22.29 16.13 20.08
N MET A 589 -22.90 14.94 20.09
CA MET A 589 -24.05 14.60 20.94
C MET A 589 -23.63 14.23 22.39
N PRO A 590 -24.36 14.65 23.44
CA PRO A 590 -24.17 14.10 24.78
C PRO A 590 -24.76 12.69 24.92
N ASP A 591 -24.18 11.89 25.81
CA ASP A 591 -24.55 10.47 26.01
C ASP A 591 -26.04 10.30 26.35
N TRP A 592 -26.63 11.24 27.12
CA TRP A 592 -28.06 11.20 27.45
C TRP A 592 -28.99 11.43 26.25
N ALA A 593 -28.45 12.01 25.17
CA ALA A 593 -29.17 12.27 23.93
C ALA A 593 -28.95 11.16 22.87
N LEU A 594 -28.16 10.13 23.18
CA LEU A 594 -27.93 8.96 22.34
C LEU A 594 -28.71 7.76 22.87
N ASP A 595 -29.26 6.95 21.96
CA ASP A 595 -29.98 5.72 22.29
C ASP A 595 -29.00 4.58 22.64
N ASP A 596 -27.83 4.58 21.99
CA ASP A 596 -26.74 3.60 22.19
C ASP A 596 -25.37 4.33 22.14
N PRO A 597 -24.93 4.93 23.26
CA PRO A 597 -23.64 5.61 23.35
C PRO A 597 -22.49 4.60 23.34
N LEU A 598 -21.41 4.90 22.62
CA LEU A 598 -20.24 4.03 22.56
C LEU A 598 -19.48 4.00 23.91
N ASP A 599 -19.29 2.81 24.48
CA ASP A 599 -18.84 2.57 25.87
C ASP A 599 -17.34 2.87 26.16
N ASP A 600 -16.47 3.07 25.14
CA ASP A 600 -15.01 2.84 25.31
C ASP A 600 -14.06 3.83 24.59
N ASP A 601 -14.43 5.11 24.36
CA ASP A 601 -13.48 6.11 23.82
C ASP A 601 -13.17 7.26 24.82
N PRO A 602 -11.93 7.39 25.32
CA PRO A 602 -11.52 8.50 26.17
C PRO A 602 -11.48 9.88 25.47
N GLY A 603 -11.83 10.00 24.18
CA GLY A 603 -11.65 11.23 23.41
C GLY A 603 -12.79 11.61 22.47
N GLU A 604 -13.55 12.64 22.88
CA GLU A 604 -14.18 13.68 22.06
C GLU A 604 -15.51 13.38 21.31
N GLU A 605 -16.51 14.23 21.57
CA GLU A 605 -17.50 14.90 20.69
C GLU A 605 -17.84 14.36 19.27
N ARG A 606 -17.75 13.06 19.00
CA ARG A 606 -17.71 12.53 17.62
C ARG A 606 -18.88 11.63 17.19
N GLN A 607 -19.74 11.18 18.10
CA GLN A 607 -20.87 10.32 17.69
C GLN A 607 -22.04 11.19 17.16
N PRO A 608 -22.43 11.06 15.88
CA PRO A 608 -23.55 11.78 15.30
C PRO A 608 -24.89 11.14 15.69
N PRO A 609 -26.02 11.89 15.61
CA PRO A 609 -27.35 11.31 15.73
C PRO A 609 -27.66 10.39 14.54
N ARG A 610 -28.28 9.24 14.81
CA ARG A 610 -28.61 8.18 13.84
C ARG A 610 -30.09 7.86 13.81
N SER A 611 -30.73 7.83 14.97
CA SER A 611 -32.17 7.55 15.08
C SER A 611 -33.00 8.82 14.93
N GLU A 612 -34.28 8.67 14.57
CA GLU A 612 -35.23 9.80 14.50
C GLU A 612 -35.31 10.55 15.84
N ALA A 613 -35.31 9.83 16.95
CA ALA A 613 -35.38 10.42 18.29
C ALA A 613 -34.09 11.19 18.64
N GLU A 614 -32.92 10.72 18.19
CA GLU A 614 -31.66 11.44 18.33
C GLU A 614 -31.63 12.71 17.47
N LEU A 615 -32.13 12.65 16.23
CA LEU A 615 -32.27 13.80 15.33
C LEU A 615 -33.26 14.85 15.86
N GLU A 616 -34.35 14.44 16.52
CA GLU A 616 -35.28 15.36 17.21
C GLU A 616 -34.59 16.11 18.37
N ARG A 617 -33.75 15.41 19.16
CA ARG A 617 -32.97 16.01 20.25
C ARG A 617 -31.94 17.00 19.70
N TRP A 618 -31.23 16.63 18.64
CA TRP A 618 -30.33 17.52 17.91
C TRP A 618 -31.06 18.78 17.40
N SER A 619 -32.20 18.60 16.72
CA SER A 619 -33.00 19.70 16.18
C SER A 619 -33.52 20.65 17.26
N THR A 620 -33.87 20.12 18.43
CA THR A 620 -34.27 20.91 19.61
C THR A 620 -33.11 21.76 20.12
N PHE A 621 -31.90 21.20 20.20
CA PHE A 621 -30.70 21.93 20.56
C PHE A 621 -30.36 23.03 19.55
N VAL A 622 -30.30 22.70 18.25
CA VAL A 622 -30.03 23.69 17.18
C VAL A 622 -31.06 24.82 17.22
N THR A 623 -32.36 24.51 17.43
CA THR A 623 -33.42 25.50 17.58
C THR A 623 -33.14 26.45 18.75
N ALA A 624 -32.73 25.91 19.91
CA ALA A 624 -32.41 26.71 21.08
C ALA A 624 -31.21 27.63 20.84
N VAL A 625 -30.15 27.12 20.20
CA VAL A 625 -28.96 27.89 19.81
C VAL A 625 -29.34 29.03 18.86
N LEU A 626 -30.02 28.74 17.75
CA LEU A 626 -30.37 29.77 16.77
C LEU A 626 -31.32 30.84 17.33
N ARG A 627 -32.28 30.46 18.19
CA ARG A 627 -33.16 31.42 18.88
C ARG A 627 -32.39 32.33 19.83
N HIS A 628 -31.42 31.78 20.56
CA HIS A 628 -30.56 32.56 21.45
C HIS A 628 -29.69 33.56 20.67
N LEU A 629 -29.14 33.12 19.54
CA LEU A 629 -28.28 33.94 18.68
C LEU A 629 -29.04 34.98 17.85
N ARG A 630 -30.37 34.90 17.74
CA ARG A 630 -31.23 35.94 17.13
C ARG A 630 -30.78 36.42 15.74
N GLY A 631 -30.29 35.50 14.93
CA GLY A 631 -29.80 35.79 13.58
C GLY A 631 -28.40 36.40 13.49
N GLU A 632 -27.64 36.39 14.58
CA GLU A 632 -26.25 36.86 14.63
C GLU A 632 -25.24 35.85 14.03
N VAL A 633 -25.69 34.80 13.32
CA VAL A 633 -24.84 33.84 12.59
C VAL A 633 -25.20 33.86 11.12
N ASP A 634 -24.20 34.08 10.25
CA ASP A 634 -24.38 34.08 8.79
C ASP A 634 -24.23 32.68 8.21
N TYR A 635 -23.35 31.86 8.78
CA TYR A 635 -23.06 30.50 8.32
C TYR A 635 -23.20 29.50 9.48
N LEU A 636 -24.02 28.47 9.31
CA LEU A 636 -24.08 27.32 10.22
C LEU A 636 -23.47 26.10 9.54
N GLU A 637 -22.33 25.62 10.03
CA GLU A 637 -21.67 24.42 9.54
C GLU A 637 -22.14 23.20 10.34
N VAL A 638 -22.63 22.19 9.60
CA VAL A 638 -23.21 20.97 10.17
C VAL A 638 -22.13 19.90 10.29
N TRP A 639 -21.74 19.58 11.52
CA TRP A 639 -20.74 18.55 11.80
C TRP A 639 -19.33 18.87 11.25
N SER A 640 -18.40 17.93 11.43
CA SER A 640 -17.02 18.00 10.91
C SER A 640 -16.67 16.69 10.22
N GLU A 641 -16.05 16.73 9.03
CA GLU A 641 -15.45 15.59 8.33
C GLU A 641 -16.30 14.29 8.38
N PRO A 642 -17.55 14.33 7.88
CA PRO A 642 -18.46 13.19 7.95
C PRO A 642 -17.95 11.95 7.20
N ASN A 643 -17.00 12.16 6.29
CA ASN A 643 -16.34 11.13 5.51
C ASN A 643 -15.14 10.45 6.22
N GLU A 644 -14.78 10.88 7.43
CA GLU A 644 -13.68 10.31 8.20
C GLU A 644 -14.16 9.57 9.45
N ALA A 645 -13.67 8.35 9.66
CA ALA A 645 -14.03 7.51 10.81
C ALA A 645 -13.71 8.18 12.16
N LYS A 646 -12.75 9.11 12.17
CA LYS A 646 -12.45 9.93 13.35
C LYS A 646 -13.66 10.74 13.81
N TRP A 647 -14.43 11.31 12.88
CA TRP A 647 -15.60 12.15 13.18
C TRP A 647 -16.93 11.45 12.93
N TRP A 648 -16.87 10.22 12.42
CA TRP A 648 -17.98 9.29 12.26
C TRP A 648 -17.58 7.90 12.77
N PRO A 649 -17.48 7.70 14.10
CA PRO A 649 -16.87 6.49 14.69
C PRO A 649 -17.65 5.20 14.43
N THR A 650 -18.90 5.29 13.98
CA THR A 650 -19.69 4.15 13.49
C THR A 650 -19.34 3.72 12.06
N GLY A 651 -18.39 4.42 11.42
CA GLY A 651 -18.06 4.31 10.00
C GLY A 651 -18.81 5.38 9.20
N PRO A 652 -18.14 6.15 8.31
CA PRO A 652 -18.80 7.16 7.48
C PRO A 652 -20.05 6.61 6.78
N ASP A 653 -21.15 7.37 6.83
CA ASP A 653 -22.43 6.96 6.26
C ASP A 653 -23.12 8.18 5.59
N PRO A 654 -23.17 8.25 4.24
CA PRO A 654 -23.81 9.34 3.53
C PRO A 654 -25.32 9.46 3.80
N VAL A 655 -26.02 8.37 4.09
CA VAL A 655 -27.47 8.38 4.34
C VAL A 655 -27.78 8.95 5.72
N GLU A 656 -27.02 8.54 6.75
CA GLU A 656 -27.15 9.13 8.08
C GLU A 656 -26.79 10.63 8.05
N PHE A 657 -25.74 11.00 7.33
CA PHE A 657 -25.34 12.39 7.19
C PHE A 657 -26.37 13.23 6.41
N ALA A 658 -26.98 12.67 5.36
CA ALA A 658 -28.07 13.32 4.63
C ALA A 658 -29.27 13.65 5.52
N ARG A 659 -29.65 12.73 6.42
CA ARG A 659 -30.73 12.96 7.40
C ARG A 659 -30.36 14.06 8.41
N LEU A 660 -29.11 14.09 8.88
CA LEU A 660 -28.62 15.14 9.76
C LEU A 660 -28.66 16.52 9.10
N LEU A 661 -28.23 16.60 7.84
CA LEU A 661 -28.32 17.83 7.04
C LEU A 661 -29.77 18.26 6.85
N GLN A 662 -30.65 17.35 6.43
CA GLN A 662 -32.08 17.63 6.25
C GLN A 662 -32.72 18.18 7.52
N ALA A 663 -32.49 17.53 8.67
CA ALA A 663 -33.04 17.94 9.96
C ALA A 663 -32.52 19.33 10.37
N THR A 664 -31.20 19.57 10.22
CA THR A 664 -30.59 20.84 10.58
C THR A 664 -31.08 21.98 9.68
N THR A 665 -31.16 21.75 8.37
CA THR A 665 -31.63 22.73 7.39
C THR A 665 -33.10 23.07 7.61
N ALA A 666 -33.96 22.10 7.92
CA ALA A 666 -35.36 22.37 8.26
C ALA A 666 -35.51 23.32 9.46
N VAL A 667 -34.68 23.15 10.50
CA VAL A 667 -34.63 24.05 11.65
C VAL A 667 -34.15 25.44 11.24
N VAL A 668 -33.06 25.54 10.48
CA VAL A 668 -32.49 26.82 10.02
C VAL A 668 -33.52 27.61 9.21
N ARG A 669 -34.18 26.98 8.22
CA ARG A 669 -35.21 27.64 7.41
C ARG A 669 -36.40 28.16 8.21
N THR A 670 -36.70 27.51 9.35
CA THR A 670 -37.80 27.91 10.22
C THR A 670 -37.41 29.03 11.20
N VAL A 671 -36.22 28.96 11.78
CA VAL A 671 -35.80 29.81 12.91
C VAL A 671 -34.94 30.99 12.48
N SER A 672 -34.08 30.79 11.49
CA SER A 672 -33.07 31.76 11.04
C SER A 672 -32.88 31.64 9.51
N PRO A 673 -33.91 31.96 8.71
CA PRO A 673 -33.90 31.70 7.26
C PRO A 673 -32.80 32.44 6.48
N GLN A 674 -32.23 33.49 7.07
CA GLN A 674 -31.10 34.24 6.51
C GLN A 674 -29.73 33.58 6.75
N THR A 675 -29.65 32.60 7.65
CA THR A 675 -28.41 31.84 7.90
C THR A 675 -28.23 30.81 6.79
N GLN A 676 -27.05 30.83 6.17
CA GLN A 676 -26.67 29.85 5.16
C GLN A 676 -26.15 28.57 5.85
N VAL A 677 -26.58 27.41 5.36
CA VAL A 677 -26.15 26.11 5.86
C VAL A 677 -24.93 25.65 5.07
N VAL A 678 -23.85 25.34 5.77
CA VAL A 678 -22.65 24.72 5.20
C VAL A 678 -22.71 23.23 5.52
N SER A 679 -22.52 22.37 4.51
CA SER A 679 -22.69 20.92 4.65
C SER A 679 -21.88 20.34 5.81
N GLY A 680 -20.70 20.88 6.09
CA GLY A 680 -19.66 20.25 6.90
C GLY A 680 -18.47 19.92 6.01
N GLY A 681 -17.27 20.26 6.47
CA GLY A 681 -16.05 20.11 5.68
C GLY A 681 -15.73 18.67 5.31
N LEU A 682 -15.76 18.32 4.02
CA LEU A 682 -15.27 17.03 3.52
C LEU A 682 -13.74 16.97 3.57
N ALA A 683 -13.19 15.96 4.23
CA ALA A 683 -11.75 15.74 4.32
C ALA A 683 -11.17 15.32 2.96
N SER A 684 -10.06 15.95 2.56
CA SER A 684 -9.24 15.54 1.40
C SER A 684 -9.96 15.43 0.05
N ASN A 685 -10.98 16.27 -0.16
CA ASN A 685 -11.81 16.33 -1.36
C ASN A 685 -12.31 14.96 -1.83
N ASP A 686 -13.05 14.28 -0.96
CA ASP A 686 -13.67 12.99 -1.23
C ASP A 686 -14.84 13.14 -2.22
N VAL A 687 -14.52 13.01 -3.51
CA VAL A 687 -15.47 13.15 -4.62
C VAL A 687 -16.48 12.01 -4.61
N GLY A 688 -16.03 10.80 -4.32
CA GLY A 688 -16.86 9.62 -4.21
C GLY A 688 -17.91 9.73 -3.10
N TYR A 689 -17.54 10.22 -1.91
CA TYR A 689 -18.50 10.39 -0.81
C TYR A 689 -19.54 11.45 -1.14
N LEU A 690 -19.17 12.55 -1.81
CA LEU A 690 -20.15 13.54 -2.25
C LEU A 690 -21.15 12.96 -3.26
N ASP A 691 -20.68 12.14 -4.20
CA ASP A 691 -21.56 11.47 -5.16
C ASP A 691 -22.55 10.51 -4.45
N ALA A 692 -22.05 9.71 -3.51
CA ALA A 692 -22.88 8.84 -2.68
C ALA A 692 -23.84 9.62 -1.75
N LEU A 693 -23.47 10.82 -1.33
CA LEU A 693 -24.33 11.72 -0.55
C LEU A 693 -25.48 12.27 -1.41
N TYR A 694 -25.24 12.59 -2.68
CA TYR A 694 -26.30 12.93 -3.61
C TYR A 694 -27.25 11.75 -3.89
N ASP A 695 -26.71 10.53 -4.04
CA ASP A 695 -27.56 9.32 -4.12
C ASP A 695 -28.44 9.16 -2.87
N ALA A 696 -27.89 9.46 -1.69
CA ALA A 696 -28.66 9.45 -0.45
C ALA A 696 -29.77 10.54 -0.44
N PHE A 697 -29.55 11.71 -1.03
CA PHE A 697 -30.59 12.72 -1.19
C PHE A 697 -31.72 12.21 -2.08
N ASP A 698 -31.38 11.56 -3.21
CA ASP A 698 -32.35 10.96 -4.13
C ASP A 698 -33.17 9.86 -3.43
N ASP A 699 -32.52 8.99 -2.66
CA ASP A 699 -33.17 7.90 -1.91
C ASP A 699 -34.10 8.43 -0.79
N LEU A 700 -33.79 9.58 -0.22
CA LEU A 700 -34.64 10.29 0.74
C LEU A 700 -35.77 11.08 0.07
N GLY A 701 -35.78 11.17 -1.27
CA GLY A 701 -36.77 11.91 -2.05
C GLY A 701 -36.63 13.42 -1.94
N LEU A 702 -35.39 13.92 -1.83
CA LEU A 702 -35.08 15.34 -1.80
C LEU A 702 -34.84 15.87 -3.22
N ASP A 703 -35.54 16.95 -3.59
CA ASP A 703 -35.40 17.55 -4.93
C ASP A 703 -34.11 18.40 -5.09
N ALA A 704 -33.41 18.69 -4.00
CA ALA A 704 -32.17 19.47 -3.97
C ALA A 704 -31.38 19.14 -2.70
N ALA A 705 -30.07 19.40 -2.71
CA ALA A 705 -29.24 19.19 -1.53
C ALA A 705 -29.72 20.06 -0.35
N PRO A 706 -29.81 19.50 0.87
CA PRO A 706 -30.25 20.22 2.07
C PRO A 706 -29.12 21.09 2.65
N PHE A 707 -28.40 21.87 1.84
CA PHE A 707 -27.42 22.87 2.27
C PHE A 707 -27.35 24.04 1.27
N ASP A 708 -26.71 25.15 1.65
CA ASP A 708 -26.48 26.29 0.75
C ASP A 708 -25.07 26.28 0.16
N LEU A 709 -24.09 25.78 0.92
CA LEU A 709 -22.67 25.78 0.60
C LEU A 709 -22.05 24.41 0.91
N LEU A 710 -21.19 23.90 0.05
CA LEU A 710 -20.41 22.69 0.32
C LEU A 710 -19.16 23.05 1.13
N GLY A 711 -19.01 22.50 2.32
CA GLY A 711 -17.80 22.62 3.13
C GLY A 711 -16.69 21.68 2.62
N VAL A 712 -15.44 22.16 2.53
CA VAL A 712 -14.29 21.34 2.11
C VAL A 712 -13.02 21.61 2.93
N HIS A 713 -12.23 20.55 3.16
CA HIS A 713 -10.92 20.58 3.83
C HIS A 713 -9.80 20.07 2.87
N PRO A 714 -9.30 20.91 1.94
CA PRO A 714 -8.39 20.50 0.87
C PRO A 714 -6.93 20.37 1.35
N PHE A 715 -6.66 19.50 2.33
CA PHE A 715 -5.31 19.27 2.84
C PHE A 715 -4.45 18.44 1.88
N SER A 716 -3.32 19.01 1.45
CA SER A 716 -2.39 18.44 0.46
C SER A 716 -1.21 17.66 1.05
N ASN A 717 -1.25 17.33 2.35
CA ASN A 717 -0.20 16.61 3.09
C ASN A 717 1.22 17.22 2.94
N GLY A 718 1.32 18.56 2.88
CA GLY A 718 2.60 19.28 2.88
C GLY A 718 3.13 19.67 1.50
N ALA A 719 2.45 19.29 0.42
CA ALA A 719 2.77 19.81 -0.91
C ALA A 719 2.10 21.16 -1.15
N GLY A 720 2.71 21.99 -1.98
CA GLY A 720 2.14 23.29 -2.35
C GLY A 720 0.83 23.15 -3.14
N PRO A 721 -0.04 24.17 -3.14
CA PRO A 721 -1.28 24.17 -3.92
C PRO A 721 -1.09 23.94 -5.43
N ASP A 722 0.05 24.39 -5.99
CA ASP A 722 0.38 24.21 -7.41
C ASP A 722 0.95 22.81 -7.72
N ASP A 723 1.30 22.02 -6.70
CA ASP A 723 1.90 20.70 -6.84
C ASP A 723 0.82 19.61 -6.95
N VAL A 724 0.19 19.56 -8.13
CA VAL A 724 -0.83 18.55 -8.46
C VAL A 724 -0.14 17.22 -8.75
N ASP A 725 -0.25 16.31 -7.79
CA ASP A 725 0.33 14.97 -7.84
C ASP A 725 -0.73 13.93 -8.21
N ALA A 726 -0.45 13.17 -9.25
CA ALA A 726 -1.28 12.04 -9.68
C ALA A 726 -1.45 10.99 -8.58
N ALA A 727 -0.43 10.79 -7.74
CA ALA A 727 -0.49 9.81 -6.65
C ALA A 727 -1.46 10.21 -5.52
N LYS A 728 -1.93 11.46 -5.51
CA LYS A 728 -2.94 11.96 -4.55
C LYS A 728 -4.36 11.85 -5.07
N ARG A 729 -4.54 11.41 -6.31
CA ARG A 729 -5.82 11.03 -6.87
C ARG A 729 -5.93 9.51 -6.89
N TYR A 730 -6.84 8.95 -6.10
CA TYR A 730 -6.98 7.50 -5.94
C TYR A 730 -8.41 7.13 -5.59
N GLU A 731 -8.79 5.90 -5.93
CA GLU A 731 -10.06 5.31 -5.50
C GLU A 731 -9.90 4.74 -4.09
N ARG A 732 -10.89 4.95 -3.23
CA ARG A 732 -10.93 4.42 -1.86
C ARG A 732 -12.33 3.89 -1.58
N GLU A 733 -12.44 2.61 -1.23
CA GLU A 733 -13.72 2.05 -0.81
C GLU A 733 -14.14 2.66 0.54
N PRO A 734 -15.46 2.82 0.79
CA PRO A 734 -16.56 2.35 -0.06
C PRO A 734 -17.07 3.36 -1.09
N PHE A 735 -16.53 4.59 -1.14
CA PHE A 735 -17.18 5.69 -1.86
C PHE A 735 -16.56 6.04 -3.21
N GLY A 736 -15.29 5.66 -3.45
CA GLY A 736 -14.63 5.85 -4.73
C GLY A 736 -13.60 6.98 -4.71
N LEU A 737 -13.71 7.92 -5.66
CA LEU A 737 -12.64 8.84 -6.00
C LEU A 737 -12.31 9.86 -4.88
N TYR A 738 -11.05 9.91 -4.48
CA TYR A 738 -10.45 10.98 -3.67
C TYR A 738 -9.47 11.79 -4.51
N ASP A 739 -9.44 13.11 -4.34
CA ASP A 739 -8.36 13.96 -4.84
C ASP A 739 -7.76 14.82 -3.72
N ALA A 740 -6.75 14.29 -3.05
CA ALA A 740 -6.05 14.95 -1.95
C ALA A 740 -5.10 16.08 -2.41
N ASN A 741 -5.14 16.50 -3.68
CA ASN A 741 -4.52 17.75 -4.10
C ASN A 741 -5.35 18.94 -3.60
N PHE A 742 -4.73 20.12 -3.44
CA PHE A 742 -5.50 21.31 -3.06
C PHE A 742 -6.64 21.59 -4.05
N SER A 743 -6.37 21.47 -5.35
CA SER A 743 -7.34 21.69 -6.43
C SER A 743 -8.41 20.61 -6.57
N GLY A 744 -8.42 19.57 -5.73
CA GLY A 744 -9.44 18.52 -5.77
C GLY A 744 -10.87 19.02 -5.54
N PHE A 745 -11.05 20.19 -4.90
CA PHE A 745 -12.37 20.79 -4.70
C PHE A 745 -13.09 21.12 -6.02
N THR A 746 -12.38 21.23 -7.15
CA THR A 746 -13.04 21.45 -8.45
C THR A 746 -13.84 20.23 -8.90
N GLY A 747 -13.39 19.03 -8.55
CA GLY A 747 -14.13 17.78 -8.80
C GLY A 747 -15.41 17.71 -7.97
N LEU A 748 -15.36 18.17 -6.71
CA LEU A 748 -16.55 18.28 -5.86
C LEU A 748 -17.59 19.24 -6.46
N HIS A 749 -17.16 20.42 -6.90
CA HIS A 749 -18.06 21.35 -7.61
C HIS A 749 -18.63 20.74 -8.89
N ARG A 750 -17.85 19.90 -9.59
CA ARG A 750 -18.34 19.21 -10.79
C ARG A 750 -19.43 18.20 -10.45
N VAL A 751 -19.29 17.40 -9.38
CA VAL A 751 -20.36 16.47 -8.95
C VAL A 751 -21.68 17.22 -8.78
N MET A 752 -21.67 18.35 -8.07
CA MET A 752 -22.86 19.20 -7.87
C MET A 752 -23.41 19.74 -9.19
N THR A 753 -22.54 20.17 -10.11
CA THR A 753 -22.94 20.68 -11.43
C THR A 753 -23.54 19.58 -12.31
N ASP A 754 -22.95 18.38 -12.32
CA ASP A 754 -23.44 17.23 -13.10
C ASP A 754 -24.78 16.70 -12.57
N ARG A 755 -25.09 16.96 -11.29
CA ARG A 755 -26.39 16.72 -10.64
C ARG A 755 -27.41 17.86 -10.84
N ASP A 756 -27.07 18.89 -11.61
CA ASP A 756 -27.89 20.10 -11.87
C ASP A 756 -28.24 20.89 -10.59
N ASP A 757 -27.36 20.82 -9.58
CA ASP A 757 -27.50 21.47 -8.26
C ASP A 757 -26.21 22.22 -7.86
N PRO A 758 -25.74 23.20 -8.67
CA PRO A 758 -24.43 23.83 -8.47
C PRO A 758 -24.43 24.77 -7.26
N HIS A 759 -23.90 24.29 -6.14
CA HIS A 759 -23.65 25.09 -4.94
C HIS A 759 -22.23 25.67 -4.92
N ASP A 760 -22.08 26.81 -4.24
CA ASP A 760 -20.78 27.38 -3.92
C ASP A 760 -20.02 26.50 -2.91
N VAL A 761 -18.68 26.55 -2.98
CA VAL A 761 -17.75 25.79 -2.13
C VAL A 761 -17.14 26.69 -1.07
N TYR A 762 -17.37 26.37 0.20
CA TYR A 762 -16.70 27.02 1.32
C TYR A 762 -15.50 26.17 1.75
N VAL A 763 -14.28 26.69 1.55
CA VAL A 763 -13.08 26.11 2.19
C VAL A 763 -13.15 26.41 3.69
N THR A 764 -13.73 25.50 4.49
CA THR A 764 -13.99 25.71 5.92
C THR A 764 -12.76 25.47 6.80
N GLN A 765 -11.75 24.78 6.27
CA GLN A 765 -10.46 24.62 6.91
C GLN A 765 -9.34 24.33 5.91
N PHE A 766 -8.26 25.11 5.95
CA PHE A 766 -7.03 24.82 5.20
C PHE A 766 -5.79 25.32 5.95
N GLY A 767 -4.67 24.59 5.87
CA GLY A 767 -3.41 25.07 6.41
C GLY A 767 -2.32 24.01 6.47
N TYR A 768 -1.14 24.43 6.95
CA TYR A 768 0.04 23.57 7.05
C TYR A 768 0.69 23.66 8.44
N SER A 769 1.21 22.53 8.89
CA SER A 769 1.99 22.43 10.12
C SER A 769 3.43 22.88 9.89
N THR A 770 3.92 23.77 10.74
CA THR A 770 5.36 24.12 10.81
C THR A 770 6.22 23.08 11.54
N ALA A 771 5.59 22.08 12.13
CA ALA A 771 6.26 20.94 12.75
C ALA A 771 5.96 19.66 11.95
N ALA A 772 6.95 18.78 11.86
CA ALA A 772 6.77 17.49 11.20
C ALA A 772 5.81 16.62 12.03
N GLY A 773 4.84 16.02 11.35
CA GLY A 773 3.95 15.00 11.92
C GLY A 773 4.48 13.60 11.65
N ARG A 774 3.73 12.56 12.07
CA ARG A 774 4.10 11.15 11.84
C ARG A 774 4.30 10.84 10.34
N ASN A 775 3.44 11.37 9.46
CA ASN A 775 3.44 11.15 8.00
C ASN A 775 3.26 12.46 7.19
N ARG A 776 3.63 13.61 7.77
CA ARG A 776 3.49 14.93 7.12
C ARG A 776 4.77 15.74 7.31
N PRO A 777 5.46 16.20 6.24
CA PRO A 777 6.63 17.03 6.40
C PRO A 777 6.25 18.35 7.08
N ALA A 778 7.19 18.90 7.85
CA ALA A 778 7.08 20.28 8.31
C ALA A 778 7.10 21.19 7.08
N VAL A 779 6.17 22.13 6.99
CA VAL A 779 6.25 23.23 6.03
C VAL A 779 6.80 24.45 6.76
N PRO A 780 8.06 24.86 6.52
CA PRO A 780 8.62 26.05 7.13
C PRO A 780 7.70 27.25 6.91
N ASP A 781 7.61 28.14 7.90
CA ASP A 781 6.61 29.21 7.90
C ASP A 781 6.73 30.16 6.68
N ALA A 782 7.94 30.35 6.12
CA ALA A 782 8.15 31.10 4.89
C ALA A 782 7.56 30.41 3.64
N GLU A 783 7.66 29.09 3.57
CA GLU A 783 7.08 28.28 2.50
C GLU A 783 5.55 28.21 2.66
N ARG A 784 5.07 28.07 3.91
CA ARG A 784 3.65 28.12 4.25
C ARG A 784 2.99 29.45 3.86
N ALA A 785 3.69 30.57 4.04
CA ALA A 785 3.24 31.88 3.60
C ALA A 785 3.06 31.93 2.06
N THR A 786 3.98 31.32 1.31
CA THR A 786 3.88 31.21 -0.16
C THR A 786 2.69 30.33 -0.56
N TYR A 787 2.50 29.20 0.11
CA TYR A 787 1.39 28.28 -0.14
C TYR A 787 0.02 28.89 0.19
N LEU A 788 -0.07 29.72 1.23
CA LEU A 788 -1.28 30.50 1.49
C LEU A 788 -1.63 31.40 0.30
N THR A 789 -0.66 32.17 -0.21
CA THR A 789 -0.90 33.07 -1.36
C THR A 789 -1.31 32.28 -2.60
N GLN A 790 -0.63 31.18 -2.92
CA GLN A 790 -0.99 30.31 -4.06
C GLN A 790 -2.42 29.77 -3.93
N ALA A 791 -2.81 29.28 -2.75
CA ALA A 791 -4.15 28.77 -2.49
C ALA A 791 -5.22 29.85 -2.71
N LEU A 792 -4.96 31.07 -2.24
CA LEU A 792 -5.86 32.21 -2.43
C LEU A 792 -5.94 32.66 -3.89
N GLU A 793 -4.84 32.63 -4.65
CA GLU A 793 -4.84 32.95 -6.10
C GLU A 793 -5.63 31.91 -6.90
N GLN A 794 -5.50 30.62 -6.58
CA GLN A 794 -6.30 29.56 -7.20
C GLN A 794 -7.79 29.68 -6.81
N ALA A 795 -8.09 29.90 -5.53
CA ALA A 795 -9.46 30.13 -5.06
C ALA A 795 -10.09 31.39 -5.72
N THR A 796 -9.29 32.41 -6.01
CA THR A 796 -9.74 33.62 -6.73
C THR A 796 -10.12 33.33 -8.19
N CYS A 797 -9.56 32.29 -8.82
CA CYS A 797 -10.04 31.83 -10.14
C CYS A 797 -11.36 31.07 -10.05
N ALA A 798 -11.56 30.31 -8.98
CA ALA A 798 -12.79 29.58 -8.71
C ALA A 798 -13.85 30.52 -8.12
N ALA A 799 -14.58 31.25 -8.98
CA ALA A 799 -15.57 32.25 -8.54
C ALA A 799 -16.67 31.68 -7.60
N TYR A 800 -16.88 30.36 -7.61
CA TYR A 800 -17.77 29.63 -6.70
C TYR A 800 -17.15 29.35 -5.31
N VAL A 801 -15.97 29.89 -5.00
CA VAL A 801 -15.35 29.83 -3.66
C VAL A 801 -15.50 31.19 -2.97
N PRO A 802 -16.65 31.48 -2.32
CA PRO A 802 -16.92 32.81 -1.76
C PRO A 802 -16.17 33.09 -0.46
N VAL A 803 -15.78 32.05 0.29
CA VAL A 803 -15.14 32.17 1.60
C VAL A 803 -14.06 31.13 1.79
N PHE A 804 -12.94 31.54 2.37
CA PHE A 804 -11.75 30.74 2.58
C PHE A 804 -11.27 30.87 4.03
N SER A 805 -11.25 29.75 4.74
CA SER A 805 -10.87 29.66 6.14
C SER A 805 -9.47 29.09 6.30
N TRP A 806 -8.62 29.81 7.04
CA TRP A 806 -7.35 29.26 7.50
C TRP A 806 -7.53 28.46 8.80
N TYR A 807 -6.75 27.39 8.96
CA TYR A 807 -6.87 26.39 10.02
C TYR A 807 -7.13 26.96 11.42
N ALA A 808 -6.26 27.87 11.87
CA ALA A 808 -6.43 28.54 13.15
C ALA A 808 -5.71 29.89 13.18
N LEU A 809 -6.32 30.89 13.80
CA LEU A 809 -5.64 32.15 14.11
C LEU A 809 -4.68 31.97 15.28
N HIS A 810 -5.15 31.41 16.39
CA HIS A 810 -4.40 31.30 17.65
C HIS A 810 -4.38 29.86 18.16
N PRO A 811 -3.40 29.50 19.02
CA PRO A 811 -3.36 28.15 19.56
C PRO A 811 -4.48 27.90 20.58
N THR A 812 -5.02 26.69 20.56
CA THR A 812 -5.95 26.12 21.56
C THR A 812 -5.46 24.70 21.92
N PRO A 813 -6.10 23.97 22.85
CA PRO A 813 -5.80 22.54 23.04
C PRO A 813 -6.07 21.67 21.80
N TRP A 814 -7.00 22.11 20.94
CA TRP A 814 -7.41 21.39 19.73
C TRP A 814 -6.65 21.89 18.49
N ASP A 815 -6.23 23.15 18.49
CA ASP A 815 -5.52 23.85 17.41
C ASP A 815 -4.08 24.13 17.83
N PRO A 816 -3.12 23.26 17.50
CA PRO A 816 -1.81 23.37 18.10
C PRO A 816 -1.00 24.51 17.45
N PRO A 817 -0.04 25.11 18.19
CA PRO A 817 0.67 26.31 17.73
C PRO A 817 1.35 26.20 16.37
N GLN A 818 1.72 24.99 15.96
CA GLN A 818 2.37 24.75 14.67
C GLN A 818 1.46 25.00 13.45
N PHE A 819 0.13 25.03 13.61
CA PHE A 819 -0.83 25.41 12.55
C PHE A 819 -1.31 26.86 12.65
N ALA A 820 -1.22 27.47 13.84
CA ALA A 820 -1.73 28.80 14.10
C ALA A 820 -0.92 29.90 13.40
N LEU A 821 -1.59 31.02 13.10
CA LEU A 821 -0.99 32.26 12.59
C LEU A 821 -0.28 33.07 13.68
N LEU A 822 -0.70 32.88 14.93
CA LEU A 822 -0.15 33.50 16.12
C LEU A 822 0.56 32.46 17.00
N ASP A 823 1.66 32.86 17.65
CA ASP A 823 2.25 32.04 18.71
C ASP A 823 1.46 32.14 20.03
N ARG A 824 1.88 31.40 21.07
CA ARG A 824 1.23 31.43 22.40
C ARG A 824 1.29 32.78 23.11
N ARG A 825 2.01 33.77 22.56
CA ARG A 825 2.12 35.15 23.05
C ARG A 825 1.50 36.15 22.07
N ASP A 826 0.69 35.68 21.14
CA ASP A 826 0.00 36.46 20.10
C ASP A 826 0.92 37.19 19.13
N ARG A 827 2.14 36.68 18.95
CA ARG A 827 3.05 37.28 17.98
C ARG A 827 2.73 36.71 16.60
N PRO A 828 2.47 37.58 15.60
CA PRO A 828 2.30 37.16 14.22
C PRO A 828 3.51 36.42 13.67
N ASN A 829 3.25 35.43 12.82
CA ASN A 829 4.28 34.73 12.05
C ASN A 829 4.30 35.22 10.58
N GLN A 830 5.15 34.64 9.73
CA GLN A 830 5.28 35.05 8.33
C GLN A 830 4.02 34.75 7.52
N THR A 831 3.31 33.67 7.85
CA THR A 831 2.03 33.34 7.20
C THR A 831 0.96 34.39 7.52
N TYR A 832 0.91 34.89 8.76
CA TYR A 832 0.04 36.02 9.14
C TYR A 832 0.37 37.28 8.30
N ALA A 833 1.66 37.61 8.18
CA ALA A 833 2.09 38.79 7.41
C ALA A 833 1.73 38.67 5.92
N ALA A 834 1.81 37.46 5.33
CA ALA A 834 1.39 37.23 3.96
C ALA A 834 -0.13 37.38 3.76
N LEU A 835 -0.93 36.98 4.76
CA LEU A 835 -2.37 37.20 4.75
C LEU A 835 -2.71 38.70 4.84
N GLU A 836 -2.05 39.43 5.73
CA GLU A 836 -2.17 40.90 5.84
C GLU A 836 -1.80 41.58 4.52
N GLU A 837 -0.71 41.17 3.87
CA GLU A 837 -0.31 41.72 2.57
C GLU A 837 -1.33 41.40 1.47
N TRP A 838 -1.89 40.19 1.47
CA TRP A 838 -2.94 39.79 0.53
C TRP A 838 -4.17 40.70 0.63
N SER A 839 -4.64 40.95 1.86
CA SER A 839 -5.87 41.70 2.11
C SER A 839 -5.79 43.20 1.79
N VAL A 840 -4.60 43.73 1.51
CA VAL A 840 -4.38 45.14 1.09
C VAL A 840 -4.34 45.29 -0.44
N ARG A 841 -4.25 44.18 -1.20
CA ARG A 841 -4.26 44.17 -2.66
C ARG A 841 -5.69 44.28 -3.20
#